data_AF-A0A2K3D6I2-F1
#
_entry.id   AF-A0A2K3D6I2-F1
#
_cell.length_a   1.000
_cell.length_b   1.000
_cell.length_c   1.000
_cell.angle_alpha   90.00
_cell.angle_beta   90.00
_cell.angle_gamma   90.00
#
_symmetry.space_group_name_H-M   'P 1'
#
loop_
_entity.id
_entity.type
_entity.pdbx_description
1 polymer ?
#
loop_
_entity_poly.entity_id
_entity_poly.type
_entity_poly.pdbx_seq_one_letter_code
_entity_poly.pdbx_strand_id
1 'polypeptide(L)'
;MAAFSLSIALLALAATRSVVAYPELIEEYPSCSAHPERNDVFPHHWFVVPDPTGTAWTAYLDGELLDGRLCPGHTHSVLVSYQDRTGGPDKRRALLTSSIGQLRAVGGVETAPGVFKDPSCENRLYLAPHSSSVPGYIELDAALPTSYSVTLTLPCSASGATVELKSSSATHECLTNCGYSNLMVGTWTVPVDPECAAPACRPPESPPPPPSPAPPPSPPPSPRPPSPPPPSPEPPIDLSAPRRPPSPPPPPSPPSPAPELPPSPPAPPPSPPAPRPPRPSPPPRPPPSGALQGDGIFVDPPFPPGAPQPPAPPASCEPSSLSYACSKMLGQVRLHWTIGGAAPPANDCTGPAPRALSSAGEALVHFGVEGPGVSGYVSLGFPENPDLMYDADMVLGWVSADGRGVVETYHVTSYEMSATDVVSQDWALGSGVVEKRGADGSPTTIMCFSRRVAEPLARSSPLLDMNDGTIKYSWAVSPEDALVEHPPNGYGAGLVNLRSGTSSAITVKDNSKIIIAHGVLMAVAWVLLLPLGAMAPAHRWLFRGRMWGSKAAWFWVHFVGQLGGFGIFCAGFILAMVAFDRPQGGTLTSSHAIMGYVVAGMAGLQMVVAFMRPDPGTKLRVMLWNPLHMNLGRATTLLAWATCLVGAAVHSESICKAPIVPWVATLGSAMGLILLADWALRDARSRKADKELQDMKSRRYPTDAVPVNVAVAADVVAKEKAAPVRPIVDPGNPVVTVLAGDSDSGIGPRAGVKGALPTTPSSGSGSAVADSDVQIVVQTQRTG
;
A
#
# COMPACT_ATOMS: atom_id res chain seq x y z
N MET A 1 11.12 -33.25 -18.32
CA MET A 1 12.19 -32.26 -18.57
C MET A 1 11.67 -30.85 -18.29
N ALA A 2 11.42 -29.98 -19.26
CA ALA A 2 11.16 -28.53 -19.04
C ALA A 2 10.21 -28.17 -17.87
N ALA A 3 9.01 -28.76 -17.80
CA ALA A 3 8.06 -28.50 -16.70
C ALA A 3 8.58 -28.93 -15.31
N PHE A 4 9.45 -29.94 -15.26
CA PHE A 4 10.08 -30.41 -14.02
C PHE A 4 11.20 -29.46 -13.56
N SER A 5 11.94 -28.88 -14.51
CA SER A 5 12.93 -27.83 -14.24
C SER A 5 12.29 -26.57 -13.65
N LEU A 6 11.11 -26.18 -14.17
CA LEU A 6 10.37 -25.02 -13.67
C LEU A 6 9.88 -25.23 -12.23
N SER A 7 9.33 -26.41 -11.92
CA SER A 7 8.92 -26.76 -10.54
C SER A 7 10.10 -26.86 -9.57
N ILE A 8 11.28 -27.32 -10.02
CA ILE A 8 12.48 -27.36 -9.18
C ILE A 8 13.03 -25.95 -8.92
N ALA A 9 13.00 -25.04 -9.91
CA ALA A 9 13.38 -23.64 -9.70
C ALA A 9 12.47 -22.96 -8.66
N LEU A 10 11.15 -23.18 -8.74
CA LEU A 10 10.18 -22.66 -7.77
C LEU A 10 10.33 -23.27 -6.37
N LEU A 11 10.70 -24.56 -6.25
CA LEU A 11 11.03 -25.16 -4.94
C LEU A 11 12.38 -24.66 -4.39
N ALA A 12 13.37 -24.39 -5.24
CA ALA A 12 14.67 -23.88 -4.81
C ALA A 12 14.55 -22.50 -4.15
N LEU A 13 13.80 -21.58 -4.77
CA LEU A 13 13.47 -20.26 -4.18
C LEU A 13 12.71 -20.36 -2.85
N ALA A 14 12.00 -21.47 -2.59
CA ALA A 14 11.20 -21.67 -1.38
C ALA A 14 11.93 -22.42 -0.24
N ALA A 15 13.13 -22.98 -0.50
CA ALA A 15 13.77 -23.94 0.41
C ALA A 15 15.09 -23.46 1.04
N THR A 16 15.74 -22.42 0.50
CA THR A 16 17.01 -21.90 1.04
C THR A 16 16.81 -21.00 2.26
N ARG A 17 16.50 -21.60 3.42
CA ARG A 17 16.75 -20.97 4.73
C ARG A 17 18.26 -20.99 5.02
N SER A 18 19.01 -20.16 4.32
CA SER A 18 20.34 -19.76 4.76
C SER A 18 20.20 -18.86 5.98
N VAL A 19 21.00 -19.09 7.02
CA VAL A 19 21.26 -18.06 8.04
C VAL A 19 22.26 -17.08 7.40
N VAL A 20 21.72 -16.12 6.66
CA VAL A 20 22.53 -15.06 6.03
C VAL A 20 23.16 -14.24 7.14
N ALA A 21 24.49 -14.12 7.11
CA ALA A 21 25.19 -13.24 8.03
C ALA A 21 24.95 -11.79 7.59
N TYR A 22 24.66 -10.90 8.54
CA TYR A 22 24.29 -9.50 8.27
C TYR A 22 25.25 -8.72 7.33
N PRO A 23 26.57 -9.01 7.23
CA PRO A 23 27.45 -8.37 6.24
C PRO A 23 27.05 -8.56 4.77
N GLU A 24 26.28 -9.59 4.42
CA GLU A 24 25.75 -9.81 3.05
C GLU A 24 24.42 -9.07 2.79
N LEU A 25 23.87 -8.36 3.78
CA LEU A 25 22.63 -7.57 3.66
C LEU A 25 22.88 -6.05 3.54
N ILE A 26 24.15 -5.64 3.49
CA ILE A 26 24.51 -4.41 2.79
C ILE A 26 24.75 -4.82 1.34
N GLU A 27 23.67 -4.91 0.54
CA GLU A 27 23.84 -4.86 -0.91
C GLU A 27 24.60 -3.57 -1.26
N GLU A 28 25.43 -3.61 -2.32
CA GLU A 28 26.32 -2.50 -2.69
C GLU A 28 25.52 -1.25 -3.09
N TYR A 29 25.13 -0.41 -2.13
CA TYR A 29 24.40 0.84 -2.34
C TYR A 29 25.16 1.73 -3.35
N PRO A 30 24.73 1.83 -4.64
CA PRO A 30 25.63 2.28 -5.71
C PRO A 30 25.94 3.77 -5.68
N SER A 31 25.28 4.54 -4.82
CA SER A 31 25.51 5.97 -4.68
C SER A 31 25.20 6.47 -3.26
N CYS A 32 26.10 7.27 -2.70
CA CYS A 32 25.86 7.99 -1.45
C CYS A 32 24.91 9.18 -1.61
N SER A 33 24.54 9.55 -2.85
CA SER A 33 23.64 10.65 -3.17
C SER A 33 22.16 10.39 -2.86
N ALA A 34 21.80 9.16 -2.46
CA ALA A 34 20.43 8.80 -2.07
C ALA A 34 20.34 8.44 -0.58
N HIS A 35 19.29 8.94 0.06
CA HIS A 35 18.73 8.29 1.25
C HIS A 35 18.06 6.99 0.77
N PRO A 36 18.35 5.81 1.34
CA PRO A 36 17.72 4.56 0.91
C PRO A 36 16.21 4.59 1.16
N GLU A 37 15.43 3.84 0.38
CA GLU A 37 14.00 3.79 0.58
C GLU A 37 13.63 2.84 1.73
N ARG A 38 12.36 2.90 2.16
CA ARG A 38 11.82 2.24 3.36
C ARG A 38 12.11 0.73 3.44
N ASN A 39 12.26 0.05 2.31
CA ASN A 39 12.50 -1.39 2.24
C ASN A 39 13.99 -1.77 2.36
N ASP A 40 14.89 -0.78 2.29
CA ASP A 40 16.33 -0.98 2.16
C ASP A 40 17.06 -0.68 3.48
N VAL A 41 16.63 0.39 4.18
CA VAL A 41 17.18 0.82 5.48
C VAL A 41 17.03 -0.27 6.58
N PHE A 42 16.04 -1.14 6.44
CA PHE A 42 15.64 -2.15 7.41
C PHE A 42 15.52 -3.52 6.72
N PRO A 43 16.25 -4.58 7.14
CA PRO A 43 16.25 -5.85 6.41
C PRO A 43 14.87 -6.51 6.35
N HIS A 44 14.69 -7.37 5.36
CA HIS A 44 13.44 -8.11 5.07
C HIS A 44 12.92 -9.06 6.17
N HIS A 45 13.50 -9.02 7.38
CA HIS A 45 12.99 -9.71 8.58
C HIS A 45 12.28 -8.76 9.58
N TRP A 46 12.24 -7.46 9.33
CA TRP A 46 11.47 -6.49 10.12
C TRP A 46 10.25 -5.99 9.34
N PHE A 47 9.04 -6.12 9.90
CA PHE A 47 7.83 -5.52 9.34
C PHE A 47 7.79 -4.04 9.68
N VAL A 48 8.24 -3.22 8.75
CA VAL A 48 8.19 -1.77 8.87
C VAL A 48 6.75 -1.29 8.71
N VAL A 49 6.17 -0.74 9.78
CA VAL A 49 4.84 -0.12 9.81
C VAL A 49 5.01 1.40 9.70
N PRO A 50 4.18 2.16 8.95
CA PRO A 50 4.25 3.62 8.99
C PRO A 50 3.81 4.07 10.38
N ASP A 51 4.54 4.97 11.04
CA ASP A 51 4.36 5.20 12.48
C ASP A 51 2.93 5.63 12.87
N PRO A 52 2.12 4.75 13.50
CA PRO A 52 0.73 5.04 13.84
C PRO A 52 0.61 6.01 15.03
N THR A 53 1.72 6.32 15.69
CA THR A 53 1.75 7.28 16.79
C THR A 53 1.85 8.72 16.31
N GLY A 54 2.14 9.01 15.03
CA GLY A 54 2.26 10.39 14.55
C GLY A 54 3.44 11.16 15.17
N THR A 55 4.54 10.45 15.41
CA THR A 55 5.80 11.01 15.93
C THR A 55 6.45 11.94 14.91
N ALA A 56 7.06 13.03 15.39
CA ALA A 56 7.81 14.00 14.61
C ALA A 56 9.33 13.93 14.88
N TRP A 57 10.13 14.49 13.98
CA TRP A 57 11.56 14.74 14.22
C TRP A 57 11.93 16.15 13.79
N THR A 58 12.72 16.80 14.65
CA THR A 58 13.13 18.21 14.54
C THR A 58 14.64 18.28 14.62
N ALA A 59 15.26 18.97 13.67
CA ALA A 59 16.64 19.41 13.79
C ALA A 59 16.71 20.81 14.42
N TYR A 60 17.78 21.05 15.18
CA TYR A 60 18.13 22.35 15.73
C TYR A 60 19.58 22.70 15.37
N LEU A 61 19.86 23.98 15.10
CA LEU A 61 21.20 24.55 14.94
C LEU A 61 21.44 25.53 16.09
N ASP A 62 22.51 25.30 16.86
CA ASP A 62 22.93 26.13 18.00
C ASP A 62 21.86 26.47 19.06
N GLY A 63 20.71 25.77 19.03
CA GLY A 63 19.58 25.90 19.96
C GLY A 63 18.27 26.36 19.32
N GLU A 64 18.29 26.91 18.12
CA GLU A 64 17.10 27.29 17.34
C GLU A 64 16.73 26.17 16.34
N LEU A 65 15.48 26.14 15.84
CA LEU A 65 15.08 25.16 14.81
C LEU A 65 15.92 25.31 13.54
N LEU A 66 16.12 24.22 12.79
CA LEU A 66 16.89 24.20 11.55
C LEU A 66 16.16 24.85 10.34
N ASP A 67 15.48 25.96 10.59
CA ASP A 67 15.06 26.95 9.60
C ASP A 67 16.17 28.01 9.36
N GLY A 68 17.23 28.00 10.18
CA GLY A 68 18.39 28.88 10.11
C GLY A 68 19.30 28.64 8.89
N ARG A 69 20.21 29.59 8.64
CA ARG A 69 21.11 29.56 7.47
C ARG A 69 22.35 28.71 7.73
N LEU A 70 22.73 27.85 6.79
CA LEU A 70 24.00 27.11 6.84
C LEU A 70 25.09 27.84 6.04
N CYS A 71 26.34 27.79 6.50
CA CYS A 71 27.47 28.52 5.90
C CYS A 71 28.46 27.58 5.17
N PRO A 72 28.88 27.87 3.92
CA PRO A 72 29.91 27.12 3.20
C PRO A 72 31.26 27.13 3.92
N GLY A 73 31.94 25.98 3.97
CA GLY A 73 33.26 25.83 4.60
C GLY A 73 33.25 25.80 6.13
N HIS A 74 32.08 25.82 6.76
CA HIS A 74 31.92 25.66 8.20
C HIS A 74 31.41 24.26 8.57
N THR A 75 31.76 23.84 9.80
CA THR A 75 31.15 22.68 10.48
C THR A 75 30.07 23.20 11.41
N HIS A 76 28.84 22.75 11.19
CA HIS A 76 27.65 23.13 11.95
C HIS A 76 27.29 22.05 12.97
N SER A 77 26.88 22.44 14.17
CA SER A 77 26.42 21.49 15.21
C SER A 77 24.91 21.34 15.13
N VAL A 78 24.45 20.17 14.68
CA VAL A 78 23.02 19.89 14.49
C VAL A 78 22.55 18.93 15.58
N LEU A 79 21.55 19.33 16.35
CA LEU A 79 20.87 18.46 17.32
C LEU A 79 19.61 17.89 16.68
N VAL A 80 19.57 16.56 16.50
CA VAL A 80 18.41 15.85 15.95
C VAL A 80 17.60 15.27 17.11
N SER A 81 16.35 15.69 17.28
CA SER A 81 15.46 15.26 18.37
C SER A 81 14.19 14.60 17.83
N TYR A 82 13.69 13.57 18.52
CA TYR A 82 12.45 12.87 18.18
C TYR A 82 11.37 13.16 19.24
N GLN A 83 10.12 13.31 18.78
CA GLN A 83 9.00 13.75 19.62
C GLN A 83 7.74 12.94 19.33
N ASP A 84 7.08 12.41 20.36
CA ASP A 84 5.81 11.68 20.27
C ASP A 84 4.63 12.59 19.86
N ARG A 85 3.44 11.99 19.69
CA ARG A 85 2.19 12.68 19.31
C ARG A 85 1.79 13.87 20.18
N THR A 86 2.35 13.99 21.37
CA THR A 86 2.07 15.04 22.37
C THR A 86 3.16 16.10 22.45
N GLY A 87 4.24 15.95 21.67
CA GLY A 87 5.47 16.76 21.79
C GLY A 87 6.40 16.27 22.91
N GLY A 88 6.14 15.10 23.50
CA GLY A 88 7.02 14.48 24.49
C GLY A 88 8.28 13.88 23.84
N PRO A 89 9.45 13.87 24.52
CA PRO A 89 10.69 13.39 23.92
C PRO A 89 10.71 11.86 23.77
N ASP A 90 10.92 11.37 22.54
CA ASP A 90 10.79 9.95 22.18
C ASP A 90 12.15 9.29 21.84
N LYS A 91 12.29 7.99 22.15
CA LYS A 91 13.53 7.20 22.00
C LYS A 91 13.54 6.45 20.67
N ARG A 92 14.38 6.90 19.73
CA ARG A 92 14.46 6.33 18.38
C ARG A 92 15.87 5.89 18.00
N ARG A 93 15.97 4.76 17.30
CA ARG A 93 17.14 4.37 16.49
C ARG A 93 16.93 4.94 15.07
N ALA A 94 17.95 5.42 14.37
CA ALA A 94 17.73 6.07 13.07
C ALA A 94 18.91 6.01 12.09
N LEU A 95 18.62 6.24 10.81
CA LEU A 95 19.57 6.55 9.76
C LEU A 95 19.42 8.01 9.34
N LEU A 96 20.49 8.80 9.47
CA LEU A 96 20.55 10.21 9.05
C LEU A 96 21.44 10.35 7.80
N THR A 97 21.01 11.13 6.80
CA THR A 97 21.81 11.49 5.62
C THR A 97 21.69 12.96 5.26
N SER A 98 22.74 13.54 4.70
CA SER A 98 22.72 14.86 4.06
C SER A 98 22.93 14.76 2.55
N SER A 99 22.22 15.55 1.74
CA SER A 99 22.47 15.62 0.29
C SER A 99 23.82 16.27 -0.07
N ILE A 100 24.32 17.15 0.79
CA ILE A 100 25.58 17.90 0.61
C ILE A 100 26.33 17.95 1.94
N GLY A 101 27.66 17.79 1.90
CA GLY A 101 28.52 17.85 3.08
C GLY A 101 28.73 16.50 3.78
N GLN A 102 29.52 16.51 4.85
CA GLN A 102 29.90 15.32 5.62
C GLN A 102 29.18 15.30 6.97
N LEU A 103 28.69 14.13 7.40
CA LEU A 103 28.09 13.91 8.71
C LEU A 103 29.05 13.13 9.62
N ARG A 104 29.33 13.67 10.82
CA ARG A 104 30.19 13.04 11.84
C ARG A 104 29.63 13.23 13.24
N ALA A 105 30.05 12.39 14.19
CA ALA A 105 29.74 12.60 15.60
C ALA A 105 30.41 13.88 16.14
N VAL A 106 29.85 14.48 17.19
CA VAL A 106 30.46 15.64 17.87
C VAL A 106 31.87 15.28 18.37
N GLY A 107 32.82 16.17 18.11
CA GLY A 107 34.26 15.93 18.33
C GLY A 107 34.99 15.34 17.12
N GLY A 108 34.29 15.05 16.00
CA GLY A 108 34.89 14.62 14.73
C GLY A 108 35.37 13.17 14.68
N VAL A 109 35.24 12.43 15.79
CA VAL A 109 35.53 10.99 15.89
C VAL A 109 34.54 10.20 15.03
N GLU A 110 35.00 9.11 14.42
CA GLU A 110 34.17 8.30 13.50
C GLU A 110 33.15 7.41 14.24
N THR A 111 33.32 7.25 15.54
CA THR A 111 32.39 6.59 16.46
C THR A 111 32.25 7.37 17.77
N ALA A 112 31.06 7.38 18.33
CA ALA A 112 30.75 7.89 19.67
C ALA A 112 29.63 7.02 20.29
N PRO A 113 29.39 7.08 21.62
CA PRO A 113 28.21 6.45 22.21
C PRO A 113 26.94 6.86 21.46
N GLY A 114 26.12 5.89 21.07
CA GLY A 114 24.92 6.10 20.27
C GLY A 114 25.13 6.57 18.82
N VAL A 115 26.36 6.68 18.27
CA VAL A 115 26.58 7.21 16.91
C VAL A 115 27.70 6.47 16.15
N PHE A 116 27.40 6.00 14.94
CA PHE A 116 28.32 5.27 14.06
C PHE A 116 28.31 5.85 12.63
N LYS A 117 29.48 6.27 12.12
CA LYS A 117 29.65 6.77 10.75
C LYS A 117 29.63 5.63 9.72
N ASP A 118 28.97 5.81 8.58
CA ASP A 118 29.06 4.86 7.47
C ASP A 118 30.49 4.88 6.86
N PRO A 119 31.20 3.74 6.80
CA PRO A 119 32.56 3.70 6.23
C PRO A 119 32.58 3.86 4.70
N SER A 120 31.44 3.68 4.02
CA SER A 120 31.29 3.81 2.57
C SER A 120 30.75 5.17 2.14
N CYS A 121 30.07 5.92 3.03
CA CYS A 121 29.44 7.21 2.72
C CYS A 121 29.68 8.30 3.77
N GLU A 122 30.53 9.29 3.46
CA GLU A 122 30.85 10.45 4.33
C GLU A 122 29.63 11.31 4.74
N ASN A 123 28.52 11.22 4.03
CA ASN A 123 27.28 11.99 4.27
C ASN A 123 26.18 11.17 4.97
N ARG A 124 26.52 10.02 5.58
CA ARG A 124 25.58 9.05 6.17
C ARG A 124 26.02 8.63 7.59
N LEU A 125 25.07 8.60 8.51
CA LEU A 125 25.31 8.41 9.95
C LEU A 125 24.21 7.57 10.60
N TYR A 126 24.58 6.50 11.31
CA TYR A 126 23.65 5.65 12.04
C TYR A 126 23.57 6.09 13.51
N LEU A 127 22.35 6.28 13.99
CA LEU A 127 22.01 6.71 15.35
C LEU A 127 21.45 5.52 16.12
N ALA A 128 22.15 5.13 17.19
CA ALA A 128 21.96 3.92 18.00
C ALA A 128 21.77 2.62 17.19
N PRO A 129 22.81 2.11 16.52
CA PRO A 129 22.75 0.83 15.81
C PRO A 129 22.47 -0.37 16.73
N HIS A 130 21.85 -1.42 16.16
CA HIS A 130 21.38 -2.61 16.89
C HIS A 130 22.29 -3.84 16.75
N SER A 131 23.09 -3.94 15.67
CA SER A 131 23.78 -5.19 15.30
C SER A 131 25.11 -5.43 16.03
N SER A 132 25.33 -6.67 16.44
CA SER A 132 26.63 -7.18 16.94
C SER A 132 27.71 -7.34 15.86
N SER A 133 27.38 -7.10 14.59
CA SER A 133 28.36 -7.04 13.50
C SER A 133 29.07 -5.68 13.37
N VAL A 134 28.65 -4.67 14.13
CA VAL A 134 29.29 -3.34 14.16
C VAL A 134 30.31 -3.29 15.31
N PRO A 135 31.62 -3.08 15.05
CA PRO A 135 32.63 -3.09 16.11
C PRO A 135 32.46 -1.91 17.10
N GLY A 136 32.15 -2.23 18.36
CA GLY A 136 32.40 -1.34 19.51
C GLY A 136 31.18 -0.99 20.36
N TYR A 137 30.01 -0.73 19.77
CA TYR A 137 28.84 -0.22 20.50
C TYR A 137 27.52 -0.85 20.05
N ILE A 138 26.86 -1.53 20.99
CA ILE A 138 25.41 -1.79 20.97
C ILE A 138 24.82 -1.01 22.14
N GLU A 139 23.92 -0.07 21.85
CA GLU A 139 23.22 0.66 22.90
C GLU A 139 21.96 -0.13 23.30
N LEU A 140 21.86 -0.49 24.59
CA LEU A 140 20.68 -1.16 25.16
C LEU A 140 19.48 -0.19 25.13
N ASP A 141 18.26 -0.68 24.91
CA ASP A 141 17.10 0.19 24.65
C ASP A 141 16.77 1.14 25.82
N ALA A 142 17.01 0.69 27.05
CA ALA A 142 16.91 1.51 28.25
C ALA A 142 17.83 2.75 28.21
N ALA A 143 18.98 2.65 27.54
CA ALA A 143 20.00 3.70 27.41
C ALA A 143 19.83 4.60 26.19
N LEU A 144 18.92 4.30 25.24
CA LEU A 144 18.68 5.12 24.05
C LEU A 144 18.40 6.58 24.42
N PRO A 145 19.08 7.57 23.80
CA PRO A 145 18.75 8.98 23.98
C PRO A 145 17.52 9.36 23.14
N THR A 146 16.90 10.48 23.49
CA THR A 146 15.79 11.08 22.73
C THR A 146 16.24 12.13 21.70
N SER A 147 17.51 12.53 21.78
CA SER A 147 18.16 13.43 20.84
C SER A 147 19.64 13.09 20.65
N TYR A 148 20.17 13.39 19.45
CA TYR A 148 21.51 13.06 19.01
C TYR A 148 22.19 14.32 18.47
N SER A 149 23.32 14.70 19.07
CA SER A 149 24.17 15.78 18.56
C SER A 149 25.09 15.24 17.48
N VAL A 150 25.00 15.83 16.29
CA VAL A 150 25.82 15.48 15.12
C VAL A 150 26.50 16.74 14.57
N THR A 151 27.48 16.56 13.68
CA THR A 151 28.16 17.67 12.99
C THR A 151 28.02 17.53 11.49
N LEU A 152 27.73 18.64 10.82
CA LEU A 152 27.58 18.76 9.37
C LEU A 152 28.64 19.72 8.81
N THR A 153 29.63 19.20 8.08
CA THR A 153 30.66 20.02 7.44
C THR A 153 30.31 20.27 5.97
N LEU A 154 30.08 21.53 5.59
CA LEU A 154 29.75 21.90 4.21
C LEU A 154 31.01 22.29 3.40
N PRO A 155 31.17 21.79 2.15
CA PRO A 155 32.25 22.24 1.27
C PRO A 155 31.98 23.67 0.75
N CYS A 156 33.02 24.36 0.28
CA CYS A 156 32.87 25.68 -0.36
C CYS A 156 31.91 25.66 -1.58
N SER A 157 31.81 24.51 -2.27
CA SER A 157 30.90 24.30 -3.40
C SER A 157 29.42 24.22 -3.03
N ALA A 158 29.07 24.22 -1.74
CA ALA A 158 27.68 24.30 -1.28
C ALA A 158 27.10 25.73 -1.37
N SER A 159 27.90 26.74 -1.70
CA SER A 159 27.50 28.15 -1.78
C SER A 159 26.30 28.37 -2.72
N GLY A 160 25.18 28.85 -2.18
CA GLY A 160 23.93 29.05 -2.92
C GLY A 160 23.12 27.78 -3.22
N ALA A 161 23.50 26.62 -2.66
CA ALA A 161 22.73 25.38 -2.75
C ALA A 161 21.67 25.26 -1.62
N THR A 162 20.84 24.22 -1.70
CA THR A 162 19.98 23.79 -0.61
C THR A 162 20.47 22.43 -0.11
N VAL A 163 20.71 22.32 1.19
CA VAL A 163 21.03 21.05 1.86
C VAL A 163 19.73 20.36 2.23
N GLU A 164 19.63 19.07 1.93
CA GLU A 164 18.50 18.23 2.31
C GLU A 164 18.97 17.22 3.35
N LEU A 165 18.42 17.30 4.57
CA LEU A 165 18.68 16.37 5.66
C LEU A 165 17.49 15.42 5.79
N LYS A 166 17.75 14.12 5.63
CA LYS A 166 16.74 13.06 5.72
C LYS A 166 17.05 12.14 6.88
N SER A 167 16.03 11.85 7.70
CA SER A 167 16.11 10.83 8.74
C SER A 167 15.01 9.79 8.57
N SER A 168 15.40 8.53 8.70
CA SER A 168 14.54 7.35 8.80
C SER A 168 14.70 6.75 10.20
N SER A 169 13.69 6.83 11.06
CA SER A 169 13.78 6.47 12.48
C SER A 169 12.73 5.45 12.95
N ALA A 170 13.11 4.59 13.90
CA ALA A 170 12.31 3.47 14.40
C ALA A 170 12.28 3.41 15.93
N THR A 171 11.12 3.01 16.49
CA THR A 171 10.98 2.60 17.89
C THR A 171 11.66 1.25 18.15
N HIS A 172 11.95 0.94 19.41
CA HIS A 172 12.20 -0.44 19.85
C HIS A 172 11.59 -0.72 21.22
N GLU A 173 10.41 -1.38 21.22
CA GLU A 173 9.87 -2.09 22.38
C GLU A 173 9.64 -3.56 22.03
N CYS A 174 10.53 -4.46 22.44
CA CYS A 174 10.13 -5.86 22.65
C CYS A 174 11.04 -6.67 23.56
N LEU A 175 10.41 -7.42 24.47
CA LEU A 175 11.02 -8.52 25.21
C LEU A 175 10.58 -9.91 24.66
N THR A 176 9.63 -9.97 23.73
CA THR A 176 8.99 -11.23 23.30
C THR A 176 8.55 -11.35 21.84
N ASN A 177 8.53 -10.28 21.03
CA ASN A 177 7.99 -10.35 19.66
C ASN A 177 8.68 -9.38 18.67
N CYS A 178 9.95 -9.64 18.34
CA CYS A 178 10.83 -8.76 17.54
C CYS A 178 10.49 -8.70 16.04
N GLY A 179 9.23 -8.38 15.71
CA GLY A 179 8.70 -8.37 14.34
C GLY A 179 8.41 -7.00 13.74
N TYR A 180 8.19 -5.96 14.55
CA TYR A 180 7.65 -4.67 14.09
C TYR A 180 8.54 -3.49 14.45
N SER A 181 8.66 -2.54 13.52
CA SER A 181 9.29 -1.23 13.74
C SER A 181 8.40 -0.12 13.14
N ASN A 182 8.09 0.89 13.94
CA ASN A 182 7.33 2.06 13.49
C ASN A 182 8.29 3.03 12.80
N LEU A 183 8.29 3.08 11.47
CA LEU A 183 9.14 3.99 10.71
C LEU A 183 8.50 5.36 10.54
N MET A 184 9.23 6.38 10.96
CA MET A 184 9.07 7.75 10.48
C MET A 184 10.17 8.07 9.46
N VAL A 185 9.81 8.54 8.27
CA VAL A 185 10.74 9.20 7.33
C VAL A 185 10.38 10.68 7.28
N GLY A 186 11.36 11.56 7.44
CA GLY A 186 11.15 13.00 7.34
C GLY A 186 12.35 13.72 6.72
N THR A 187 12.07 14.87 6.10
CA THR A 187 13.02 15.65 5.29
C THR A 187 13.01 17.11 5.74
N TRP A 188 14.18 17.70 5.97
CA TRP A 188 14.37 19.13 6.21
C TRP A 188 15.25 19.73 5.11
N THR A 189 14.81 20.84 4.50
CA THR A 189 15.51 21.51 3.40
C THR A 189 16.00 22.89 3.85
N VAL A 190 17.32 23.10 3.85
CA VAL A 190 17.97 24.23 4.51
C VAL A 190 18.82 25.02 3.49
N PRO A 191 18.62 26.34 3.33
CA PRO A 191 19.38 27.13 2.39
C PRO A 191 20.82 27.38 2.86
N VAL A 192 21.78 27.36 1.93
CA VAL A 192 23.19 27.65 2.20
C VAL A 192 23.52 29.08 1.79
N ASP A 193 23.89 29.89 2.77
CA ASP A 193 24.13 31.33 2.63
C ASP A 193 25.57 31.65 2.18
N PRO A 194 25.77 32.27 1.00
CA PRO A 194 27.09 32.67 0.52
C PRO A 194 27.75 33.78 1.36
N GLU A 195 26.99 34.63 2.05
CA GLU A 195 27.52 35.80 2.77
C GLU A 195 28.31 35.39 4.03
N CYS A 196 27.87 34.32 4.70
CA CYS A 196 28.55 33.76 5.86
C CYS A 196 29.62 32.70 5.51
N ALA A 197 29.96 32.50 4.23
CA ALA A 197 30.98 31.55 3.81
C ALA A 197 32.34 31.79 4.49
N ALA A 198 33.04 30.70 4.82
CA ALA A 198 34.34 30.71 5.48
C ALA A 198 35.37 31.52 4.66
N PRO A 199 36.39 32.15 5.29
CA PRO A 199 37.39 32.96 4.57
C PRO A 199 38.09 32.23 3.42
N ALA A 200 38.31 30.91 3.53
CA ALA A 200 38.90 30.08 2.47
C ALA A 200 37.94 29.73 1.32
N CYS A 201 36.63 29.95 1.49
CA CYS A 201 35.60 29.73 0.48
C CYS A 201 35.17 31.01 -0.25
N ARG A 202 35.60 32.19 0.23
CA ARG A 202 35.34 33.47 -0.43
C ARG A 202 36.22 33.56 -1.68
N PRO A 203 35.72 34.12 -2.80
CA PRO A 203 36.61 34.46 -3.91
C PRO A 203 37.68 35.45 -3.42
N PRO A 204 38.91 35.40 -3.96
CA PRO A 204 39.96 36.33 -3.56
C PRO A 204 39.48 37.76 -3.80
N GLU A 205 39.53 38.59 -2.76
CA GLU A 205 39.09 39.97 -2.80
C GLU A 205 39.84 40.70 -3.94
N SER A 206 39.07 41.17 -4.93
CA SER A 206 39.65 41.84 -6.09
C SER A 206 40.47 43.04 -5.61
N PRO A 207 41.74 43.19 -6.04
CA PRO A 207 42.61 44.23 -5.52
C PRO A 207 41.93 45.60 -5.69
N PRO A 208 42.07 46.51 -4.70
CA PRO A 208 41.34 47.77 -4.70
C PRO A 208 41.61 48.51 -6.02
N PRO A 209 40.58 49.12 -6.64
CA PRO A 209 40.74 49.79 -7.92
C PRO A 209 41.86 50.82 -7.81
N PRO A 210 42.74 50.93 -8.83
CA PRO A 210 43.88 51.84 -8.76
C PRO A 210 43.39 53.26 -8.46
N PRO A 211 44.11 54.01 -7.60
CA PRO A 211 43.68 55.34 -7.21
C PRO A 211 43.43 56.19 -8.45
N SER A 212 42.28 56.88 -8.48
CA SER A 212 41.89 57.69 -9.63
C SER A 212 43.02 58.64 -10.03
N PRO A 213 43.33 58.77 -11.33
CA PRO A 213 44.44 59.60 -11.76
C PRO A 213 44.25 61.02 -11.24
N ALA A 214 45.27 61.54 -10.55
CA ALA A 214 45.22 62.88 -10.00
C ALA A 214 44.92 63.90 -11.11
N PRO A 215 44.14 64.96 -10.84
CA PRO A 215 43.93 66.03 -11.81
C PRO A 215 45.29 66.60 -12.24
N PRO A 216 45.47 66.96 -13.51
CA PRO A 216 46.76 67.41 -14.03
C PRO A 216 47.27 68.63 -13.24
N PRO A 217 48.57 68.71 -12.95
CA PRO A 217 49.12 69.79 -12.14
C PRO A 217 48.89 71.15 -12.80
N SER A 218 48.37 72.11 -12.03
CA SER A 218 48.15 73.48 -12.48
C SER A 218 49.45 74.08 -13.05
N PRO A 219 49.39 74.83 -14.17
CA PRO A 219 50.57 75.49 -14.72
C PRO A 219 51.13 76.51 -13.70
N PRO A 220 52.47 76.72 -13.67
CA PRO A 220 53.11 77.60 -12.71
C PRO A 220 52.65 79.07 -12.88
N PRO A 221 52.55 79.83 -11.78
CA PRO A 221 52.00 81.18 -11.82
C PRO A 221 52.92 82.15 -12.57
N SER A 222 52.40 82.74 -13.65
CA SER A 222 53.01 83.94 -14.25
C SER A 222 52.86 85.15 -13.30
N PRO A 223 53.81 86.10 -13.30
CA PRO A 223 53.89 87.13 -12.26
C PRO A 223 52.72 88.12 -12.27
N ARG A 224 52.36 88.59 -11.07
CA ARG A 224 51.26 89.52 -10.79
C ARG A 224 51.44 90.87 -11.54
N PRO A 225 50.46 91.32 -12.36
CA PRO A 225 50.40 92.70 -12.85
C PRO A 225 49.91 93.67 -11.74
N PRO A 226 50.26 94.98 -11.82
CA PRO A 226 49.86 95.98 -10.84
C PRO A 226 48.39 96.46 -10.98
N SER A 227 47.91 97.11 -9.92
CA SER A 227 46.55 97.66 -9.77
C SER A 227 46.35 99.02 -10.53
N PRO A 228 45.11 99.54 -10.68
CA PRO A 228 44.68 100.31 -11.85
C PRO A 228 44.82 101.85 -11.75
N PRO A 229 44.53 102.58 -12.85
CA PRO A 229 43.36 103.49 -12.83
C PRO A 229 42.50 103.40 -14.14
N PRO A 230 41.75 104.43 -14.60
CA PRO A 230 40.29 104.58 -14.43
C PRO A 230 39.48 104.43 -15.77
N PRO A 231 38.13 104.57 -15.80
CA PRO A 231 37.29 104.00 -16.88
C PRO A 231 36.76 104.96 -17.98
N SER A 232 36.33 104.37 -19.11
CA SER A 232 35.48 104.92 -20.20
C SER A 232 36.13 105.98 -21.13
N PRO A 233 35.65 106.20 -22.39
CA PRO A 233 34.33 105.86 -22.96
C PRO A 233 34.27 105.16 -24.35
N GLU A 234 33.04 104.92 -24.80
CA GLU A 234 32.55 104.56 -26.16
C GLU A 234 32.59 105.73 -27.19
N PRO A 235 32.19 105.56 -28.48
CA PRO A 235 31.87 104.33 -29.25
C PRO A 235 32.90 104.17 -30.42
N PRO A 236 32.67 104.24 -31.76
CA PRO A 236 31.46 104.34 -32.64
C PRO A 236 31.19 103.05 -33.47
N ILE A 237 30.36 103.16 -34.54
CA ILE A 237 30.09 102.15 -35.59
C ILE A 237 30.41 102.76 -36.97
N ASP A 238 30.83 101.97 -37.95
CA ASP A 238 30.77 102.35 -39.38
C ASP A 238 30.36 101.16 -40.29
N LEU A 239 29.88 101.46 -41.51
CA LEU A 239 29.10 100.56 -42.39
C LEU A 239 29.54 100.64 -43.86
N SER A 240 30.30 99.66 -44.37
CA SER A 240 30.70 99.67 -45.79
C SER A 240 31.00 98.31 -46.46
N ALA A 241 29.92 97.60 -46.87
CA ALA A 241 29.84 96.74 -48.08
C ALA A 241 30.78 95.49 -48.24
N PRO A 242 30.59 94.63 -49.28
CA PRO A 242 29.35 93.94 -49.67
C PRO A 242 29.49 92.39 -49.75
N ARG A 243 28.44 91.70 -50.25
CA ARG A 243 28.21 90.24 -50.19
C ARG A 243 29.08 89.38 -51.14
N ARG A 244 29.27 88.09 -50.79
CA ARG A 244 29.58 86.98 -51.72
C ARG A 244 28.81 85.70 -51.30
N PRO A 245 28.12 84.96 -52.22
CA PRO A 245 27.39 83.73 -51.92
C PRO A 245 28.18 82.47 -52.42
N PRO A 246 27.62 81.24 -52.53
CA PRO A 246 27.99 80.14 -51.61
C PRO A 246 28.63 78.91 -52.28
N SER A 247 29.07 77.93 -51.48
CA SER A 247 29.60 76.63 -51.92
C SER A 247 28.81 75.45 -51.28
N PRO A 248 28.57 74.34 -52.01
CA PRO A 248 27.82 73.16 -51.51
C PRO A 248 28.69 72.18 -50.70
N PRO A 249 28.07 71.24 -49.94
CA PRO A 249 28.78 70.34 -49.02
C PRO A 249 29.19 68.97 -49.61
N PRO A 250 30.25 68.32 -49.09
CA PRO A 250 30.56 66.91 -49.31
C PRO A 250 29.88 65.99 -48.26
N PRO A 251 29.55 64.72 -48.59
CA PRO A 251 28.93 63.77 -47.65
C PRO A 251 29.95 62.90 -46.88
N PRO A 252 29.66 62.48 -45.63
CA PRO A 252 30.43 61.49 -44.88
C PRO A 252 30.02 60.03 -45.15
N SER A 253 30.95 59.09 -44.90
CA SER A 253 30.88 57.66 -45.27
C SER A 253 30.15 56.75 -44.26
N PRO A 254 29.68 55.55 -44.68
CA PRO A 254 28.99 54.60 -43.80
C PRO A 254 29.94 53.74 -42.90
N PRO A 255 29.45 53.21 -41.76
CA PRO A 255 30.19 52.32 -40.87
C PRO A 255 30.11 50.82 -41.26
N SER A 256 31.07 50.03 -40.75
CA SER A 256 31.28 48.60 -41.04
C SER A 256 30.34 47.63 -40.27
N PRO A 257 30.13 46.38 -40.76
CA PRO A 257 29.22 45.39 -40.17
C PRO A 257 29.80 44.63 -38.96
N ALA A 258 28.91 43.93 -38.24
CA ALA A 258 29.19 43.08 -37.08
C ALA A 258 29.27 41.56 -37.43
N PRO A 259 29.76 40.68 -36.52
CA PRO A 259 30.05 39.27 -36.83
C PRO A 259 28.83 38.34 -36.90
N GLU A 260 29.01 37.19 -37.57
CA GLU A 260 28.00 36.14 -37.74
C GLU A 260 27.86 35.18 -36.54
N LEU A 261 26.73 34.46 -36.49
CA LEU A 261 26.42 33.38 -35.53
C LEU A 261 26.28 32.02 -36.25
N PRO A 262 26.51 30.88 -35.57
CA PRO A 262 26.47 29.55 -36.18
C PRO A 262 25.05 29.07 -36.56
N PRO A 263 24.93 28.11 -37.51
CA PRO A 263 23.66 27.75 -38.14
C PRO A 263 22.73 26.87 -37.29
N SER A 264 21.43 27.00 -37.53
CA SER A 264 20.34 26.23 -36.90
C SER A 264 20.04 24.90 -37.63
N PRO A 265 19.46 23.89 -36.96
CA PRO A 265 19.06 22.61 -37.57
C PRO A 265 17.85 22.74 -38.54
N PRO A 266 17.66 21.79 -39.47
CA PRO A 266 16.62 21.85 -40.50
C PRO A 266 15.19 21.62 -39.98
N ALA A 267 14.23 22.23 -40.66
CA ALA A 267 12.80 22.19 -40.30
C ALA A 267 12.06 20.92 -40.77
N PRO A 268 11.00 20.48 -40.06
CA PRO A 268 10.13 19.39 -40.48
C PRO A 268 9.19 19.77 -41.66
N PRO A 269 8.62 18.80 -42.38
CA PRO A 269 7.73 19.04 -43.52
C PRO A 269 6.34 19.60 -43.11
N PRO A 270 5.62 20.30 -44.02
CA PRO A 270 4.38 21.00 -43.70
C PRO A 270 3.15 20.09 -43.61
N SER A 271 2.28 20.38 -42.63
CA SER A 271 0.95 19.77 -42.47
C SER A 271 -0.08 20.33 -43.47
N PRO A 272 -1.14 19.56 -43.84
CA PRO A 272 -2.17 20.00 -44.78
C PRO A 272 -3.08 21.11 -44.22
N PRO A 273 -3.73 21.92 -45.09
CA PRO A 273 -4.51 23.09 -44.68
C PRO A 273 -5.86 22.74 -44.01
N ALA A 274 -6.20 23.48 -42.97
CA ALA A 274 -7.46 23.34 -42.22
C ALA A 274 -8.69 23.92 -42.98
N PRO A 275 -9.91 23.40 -42.73
CA PRO A 275 -11.14 23.88 -43.36
C PRO A 275 -11.57 25.27 -42.87
N ARG A 276 -12.38 25.95 -43.69
CA ARG A 276 -12.78 27.36 -43.52
C ARG A 276 -13.94 27.51 -42.52
N PRO A 277 -13.91 28.48 -41.60
CA PRO A 277 -14.96 28.65 -40.57
C PRO A 277 -16.30 29.15 -41.16
N PRO A 278 -17.45 28.82 -40.51
CA PRO A 278 -18.77 29.26 -40.93
C PRO A 278 -19.06 30.74 -40.59
N ARG A 279 -20.08 31.29 -41.26
CA ARG A 279 -20.53 32.70 -41.12
C ARG A 279 -21.43 32.90 -39.89
N PRO A 280 -21.31 34.00 -39.12
CA PRO A 280 -22.15 34.26 -37.95
C PRO A 280 -23.61 34.58 -38.30
N SER A 281 -24.51 34.23 -37.37
CA SER A 281 -25.96 34.47 -37.42
C SER A 281 -26.35 35.90 -36.98
N PRO A 282 -27.52 36.42 -37.41
CA PRO A 282 -28.00 37.75 -36.99
C PRO A 282 -28.51 37.77 -35.53
N PRO A 283 -28.50 38.94 -34.86
CA PRO A 283 -28.92 39.09 -33.46
C PRO A 283 -30.47 39.05 -33.29
N PRO A 284 -30.96 38.70 -32.08
CA PRO A 284 -32.39 38.64 -31.78
C PRO A 284 -33.04 40.01 -31.60
N ARG A 285 -34.38 40.03 -31.68
CA ARG A 285 -35.25 41.23 -31.56
C ARG A 285 -35.66 41.46 -30.08
N PRO A 286 -35.73 42.71 -29.59
CA PRO A 286 -36.13 42.99 -28.20
C PRO A 286 -37.64 42.76 -27.94
N PRO A 287 -38.02 42.47 -26.68
CA PRO A 287 -39.42 42.38 -26.24
C PRO A 287 -40.10 43.76 -26.09
N PRO A 288 -41.44 43.82 -26.03
CA PRO A 288 -42.19 45.08 -25.96
C PRO A 288 -42.20 45.73 -24.57
N SER A 289 -42.39 47.05 -24.54
CA SER A 289 -42.42 47.86 -23.32
C SER A 289 -43.70 47.68 -22.49
N GLY A 290 -43.54 47.54 -21.17
CA GLY A 290 -44.55 47.88 -20.17
C GLY A 290 -44.03 49.04 -19.32
N ALA A 291 -44.82 50.10 -19.13
CA ALA A 291 -44.41 51.30 -18.42
C ALA A 291 -45.17 51.47 -17.09
N LEU A 292 -44.55 52.12 -16.12
CA LEU A 292 -45.23 52.92 -15.09
C LEU A 292 -44.24 53.96 -14.48
N GLN A 293 -44.79 55.08 -13.99
CA GLN A 293 -44.04 56.25 -13.50
C GLN A 293 -43.31 56.06 -12.16
N GLY A 294 -42.29 56.91 -11.92
CA GLY A 294 -41.68 57.08 -10.59
C GLY A 294 -40.42 57.97 -10.59
N ASP A 295 -40.56 59.28 -10.81
CA ASP A 295 -39.44 60.22 -10.72
C ASP A 295 -38.93 60.37 -9.28
N GLY A 296 -37.60 60.28 -9.10
CA GLY A 296 -36.95 60.43 -7.80
C GLY A 296 -35.42 60.53 -7.93
N ILE A 297 -34.91 61.74 -8.16
CA ILE A 297 -33.45 61.97 -8.23
C ILE A 297 -32.88 61.91 -6.81
N PHE A 298 -32.21 60.80 -6.49
CA PHE A 298 -31.29 60.70 -5.37
C PHE A 298 -29.88 60.50 -5.92
N VAL A 299 -28.94 61.35 -5.50
CA VAL A 299 -27.54 61.27 -5.91
C VAL A 299 -26.78 60.57 -4.79
N ASP A 300 -26.48 59.29 -4.97
CA ASP A 300 -25.65 58.55 -4.02
C ASP A 300 -24.25 59.17 -3.94
N PRO A 301 -23.67 59.30 -2.73
CA PRO A 301 -22.29 59.73 -2.56
C PRO A 301 -21.33 58.70 -3.16
N PRO A 302 -20.13 59.11 -3.63
CA PRO A 302 -19.19 58.19 -4.25
C PRO A 302 -18.76 57.10 -3.25
N PHE A 303 -18.90 55.84 -3.68
CA PHE A 303 -18.39 54.68 -2.95
C PHE A 303 -16.89 54.84 -2.67
N PRO A 304 -16.39 54.39 -1.51
CA PRO A 304 -14.95 54.26 -1.29
C PRO A 304 -14.35 53.31 -2.34
N PRO A 305 -13.07 53.47 -2.72
CA PRO A 305 -12.44 52.62 -3.71
C PRO A 305 -12.52 51.16 -3.28
N GLY A 306 -13.06 50.31 -4.17
CA GLY A 306 -13.25 48.90 -3.91
C GLY A 306 -11.93 48.20 -3.59
N ALA A 307 -12.00 47.12 -2.80
CA ALA A 307 -10.85 46.29 -2.50
C ALA A 307 -10.12 45.87 -3.79
N PRO A 308 -8.77 45.82 -3.80
CA PRO A 308 -8.01 45.49 -4.99
C PRO A 308 -8.47 44.12 -5.53
N GLN A 309 -8.86 44.09 -6.81
CA GLN A 309 -9.26 42.83 -7.44
C GLN A 309 -8.08 41.84 -7.40
N PRO A 310 -8.33 40.54 -7.15
CA PRO A 310 -7.29 39.53 -7.23
C PRO A 310 -6.66 39.53 -8.63
N PRO A 311 -5.37 39.16 -8.76
CA PRO A 311 -4.69 39.11 -10.05
C PRO A 311 -5.45 38.21 -11.02
N ALA A 312 -5.46 38.59 -12.31
CA ALA A 312 -6.18 37.87 -13.35
C ALA A 312 -5.79 36.38 -13.34
N PRO A 313 -6.76 35.45 -13.32
CA PRO A 313 -6.46 34.03 -13.19
C PRO A 313 -5.68 33.52 -14.42
N PRO A 314 -4.79 32.53 -14.25
CA PRO A 314 -3.99 31.99 -15.35
C PRO A 314 -4.88 31.35 -16.42
N ALA A 315 -4.40 31.31 -17.66
CA ALA A 315 -5.22 31.09 -18.86
C ALA A 315 -6.01 29.75 -18.96
N SER A 316 -5.81 28.82 -18.02
CA SER A 316 -6.54 27.55 -17.92
C SER A 316 -7.60 27.51 -16.80
N CYS A 317 -7.62 28.51 -15.91
CA CYS A 317 -8.63 28.69 -14.88
C CYS A 317 -9.96 29.24 -15.44
N GLU A 318 -11.08 28.76 -14.90
CA GLU A 318 -12.43 29.27 -15.22
C GLU A 318 -12.92 30.21 -14.11
N PRO A 319 -13.68 31.29 -14.42
CA PRO A 319 -14.23 32.20 -13.42
C PRO A 319 -15.08 31.47 -12.36
N SER A 320 -14.84 31.78 -11.09
CA SER A 320 -15.53 31.12 -9.98
C SER A 320 -16.91 31.74 -9.72
N SER A 321 -17.95 30.90 -9.67
CA SER A 321 -19.31 31.24 -9.21
C SER A 321 -19.37 31.58 -7.70
N LEU A 322 -18.31 31.26 -6.94
CA LEU A 322 -18.28 31.27 -5.47
C LEU A 322 -17.20 32.20 -4.88
N SER A 323 -16.80 33.24 -5.63
CA SER A 323 -15.80 34.26 -5.22
C SER A 323 -14.34 33.78 -5.07
N TYR A 324 -14.03 32.52 -5.38
CA TYR A 324 -12.64 32.01 -5.36
C TYR A 324 -11.81 32.51 -6.55
N ALA A 325 -10.47 32.52 -6.42
CA ALA A 325 -9.55 33.01 -7.44
C ALA A 325 -9.56 32.19 -8.74
N CYS A 326 -9.80 30.88 -8.66
CA CYS A 326 -9.88 29.98 -9.80
C CYS A 326 -11.02 28.95 -9.62
N SER A 327 -11.50 28.38 -10.72
CA SER A 327 -12.29 27.15 -10.72
C SER A 327 -11.96 26.25 -11.92
N LYS A 328 -12.36 24.98 -11.84
CA LYS A 328 -12.21 23.98 -12.90
C LYS A 328 -13.27 22.88 -12.81
N MET A 329 -13.81 22.45 -13.95
CA MET A 329 -14.64 21.24 -14.01
C MET A 329 -13.75 19.99 -13.98
N LEU A 330 -13.93 19.12 -12.99
CA LEU A 330 -13.15 17.90 -12.76
C LEU A 330 -14.09 16.70 -12.75
N GLY A 331 -14.44 16.18 -13.93
CA GLY A 331 -15.46 15.14 -14.07
C GLY A 331 -16.87 15.72 -13.86
N GLN A 332 -17.57 15.29 -12.80
CA GLN A 332 -18.91 15.79 -12.46
C GLN A 332 -18.91 16.89 -11.39
N VAL A 333 -17.82 17.07 -10.63
CA VAL A 333 -17.68 18.20 -9.71
C VAL A 333 -16.98 19.38 -10.37
N ARG A 334 -17.31 20.60 -9.91
CA ARG A 334 -16.50 21.79 -10.16
C ARG A 334 -15.73 22.13 -8.90
N LEU A 335 -14.41 22.14 -9.01
CA LEU A 335 -13.51 22.56 -7.93
C LEU A 335 -13.24 24.06 -8.05
N HIS A 336 -13.34 24.79 -6.94
CA HIS A 336 -13.05 26.21 -6.79
C HIS A 336 -11.93 26.34 -5.77
N TRP A 337 -10.96 27.24 -6.00
CA TRP A 337 -9.89 27.43 -5.02
C TRP A 337 -9.25 28.82 -5.02
N THR A 338 -8.69 29.16 -3.86
CA THR A 338 -7.84 30.32 -3.62
C THR A 338 -6.62 29.87 -2.81
N ILE A 339 -5.41 30.17 -3.28
CA ILE A 339 -4.17 29.91 -2.55
C ILE A 339 -3.88 31.11 -1.63
N GLY A 340 -3.65 30.84 -0.36
CA GLY A 340 -3.37 31.87 0.65
C GLY A 340 -4.59 32.73 1.01
N GLY A 341 -4.35 33.68 1.90
CA GLY A 341 -5.39 34.38 2.65
C GLY A 341 -5.54 33.80 4.05
N ALA A 342 -5.99 34.63 5.00
CA ALA A 342 -6.27 34.21 6.37
C ALA A 342 -7.74 33.76 6.55
N ALA A 343 -8.64 34.15 5.64
CA ALA A 343 -10.06 33.84 5.65
C ALA A 343 -10.52 33.41 4.25
N PRO A 344 -11.45 32.43 4.12
CA PRO A 344 -11.93 31.99 2.82
C PRO A 344 -12.77 33.06 2.12
N PRO A 345 -12.97 32.97 0.79
CA PRO A 345 -13.86 33.85 0.05
C PRO A 345 -15.30 33.83 0.58
N ALA A 346 -15.96 34.99 0.60
CA ALA A 346 -17.34 35.13 1.04
C ALA A 346 -18.34 34.60 0.00
N ASN A 347 -19.22 33.70 0.44
CA ASN A 347 -20.26 33.03 -0.33
C ASN A 347 -21.25 32.34 0.64
N ASP A 348 -22.24 31.60 0.14
CA ASP A 348 -23.32 31.03 0.95
C ASP A 348 -22.86 29.92 1.92
N CYS A 349 -21.75 29.22 1.63
CA CYS A 349 -21.20 28.17 2.48
C CYS A 349 -20.21 28.69 3.54
N THR A 350 -19.60 29.87 3.34
CA THR A 350 -18.65 30.50 4.30
C THR A 350 -19.25 31.71 5.03
N GLY A 351 -20.37 32.24 4.56
CA GLY A 351 -21.05 33.43 5.07
C GLY A 351 -20.58 34.74 4.40
N PRO A 352 -21.29 35.86 4.67
CA PRO A 352 -21.01 37.16 4.06
C PRO A 352 -19.76 37.86 4.62
N ALA A 353 -19.26 37.42 5.78
CA ALA A 353 -18.03 37.92 6.40
C ALA A 353 -17.29 36.76 7.09
N PRO A 354 -16.58 35.89 6.32
CA PRO A 354 -15.92 34.72 6.88
C PRO A 354 -14.83 35.11 7.88
N ARG A 355 -14.76 34.36 8.98
CA ARG A 355 -13.74 34.57 10.02
C ARG A 355 -12.35 34.15 9.52
N ALA A 356 -11.31 34.84 9.95
CA ALA A 356 -9.94 34.37 9.79
C ALA A 356 -9.71 33.04 10.54
N LEU A 357 -9.22 32.04 9.79
CA LEU A 357 -8.96 30.67 10.23
C LEU A 357 -7.50 30.46 10.66
N SER A 358 -6.58 31.34 10.25
CA SER A 358 -5.16 31.31 10.61
C SER A 358 -4.64 32.66 11.14
N SER A 359 -3.50 32.60 11.81
CA SER A 359 -2.65 33.76 12.10
C SER A 359 -1.81 34.15 10.89
N ALA A 360 -1.20 35.34 10.91
CA ALA A 360 -0.33 35.82 9.83
C ALA A 360 0.95 34.97 9.72
N GLY A 361 0.93 33.99 8.82
CA GLY A 361 2.08 33.12 8.51
C GLY A 361 1.70 31.74 7.99
N GLU A 362 0.54 31.18 8.38
CA GLU A 362 0.14 29.85 7.93
C GLU A 362 -0.31 29.85 6.46
N ALA A 363 0.29 28.98 5.65
CA ALA A 363 -0.10 28.78 4.27
C ALA A 363 -1.39 27.94 4.18
N LEU A 364 -2.52 28.59 3.90
CA LEU A 364 -3.81 27.94 3.62
C LEU A 364 -4.06 27.78 2.12
N VAL A 365 -4.91 26.81 1.76
CA VAL A 365 -5.66 26.78 0.51
C VAL A 365 -7.14 26.68 0.86
N HIS A 366 -7.95 27.60 0.32
CA HIS A 366 -9.40 27.59 0.47
C HIS A 366 -10.01 26.84 -0.72
N PHE A 367 -10.90 25.88 -0.47
CA PHE A 367 -11.57 25.06 -1.47
C PHE A 367 -13.10 25.25 -1.43
N GLY A 368 -13.73 25.10 -2.59
CA GLY A 368 -15.17 24.92 -2.77
C GLY A 368 -15.42 23.82 -3.79
N VAL A 369 -16.40 22.96 -3.54
CA VAL A 369 -16.74 21.77 -4.31
C VAL A 369 -18.20 21.85 -4.67
N GLU A 370 -18.49 22.28 -5.90
CA GLU A 370 -19.84 22.39 -6.45
C GLU A 370 -20.18 21.10 -7.22
N GLY A 371 -21.32 20.48 -6.91
CA GLY A 371 -21.86 19.31 -7.61
C GLY A 371 -23.13 19.65 -8.37
N PRO A 372 -23.06 20.09 -9.65
CA PRO A 372 -24.24 20.49 -10.42
C PRO A 372 -25.16 19.29 -10.69
N GLY A 373 -26.44 19.41 -10.36
CA GLY A 373 -27.42 18.33 -10.49
C GLY A 373 -27.45 17.34 -9.32
N VAL A 374 -26.74 17.62 -8.22
CA VAL A 374 -26.66 16.78 -7.02
C VAL A 374 -27.51 17.37 -5.88
N SER A 375 -28.33 16.53 -5.24
CA SER A 375 -29.15 16.81 -4.05
C SER A 375 -28.84 15.82 -2.92
N GLY A 376 -27.56 15.67 -2.62
CA GLY A 376 -27.00 14.69 -1.70
C GLY A 376 -25.52 15.01 -1.47
N TYR A 377 -24.70 14.03 -1.09
CA TYR A 377 -23.29 14.34 -0.80
C TYR A 377 -22.45 14.71 -2.02
N VAL A 378 -21.46 15.57 -1.78
CA VAL A 378 -20.27 15.78 -2.61
C VAL A 378 -19.03 15.55 -1.76
N SER A 379 -17.93 15.08 -2.36
CA SER A 379 -16.66 14.89 -1.67
C SER A 379 -15.45 15.28 -2.50
N LEU A 380 -14.36 15.61 -1.81
CA LEU A 380 -13.04 15.84 -2.39
C LEU A 380 -11.99 15.14 -1.51
N GLY A 381 -11.19 14.28 -2.14
CA GLY A 381 -10.11 13.55 -1.51
C GLY A 381 -8.73 13.94 -2.03
N PHE A 382 -7.72 13.69 -1.19
CA PHE A 382 -6.32 13.91 -1.44
C PHE A 382 -5.58 12.55 -1.34
N PRO A 383 -5.63 11.72 -2.39
CA PRO A 383 -5.08 10.36 -2.35
C PRO A 383 -3.55 10.36 -2.42
N GLU A 384 -2.92 9.40 -1.74
CA GLU A 384 -1.49 9.10 -1.89
C GLU A 384 -1.20 8.65 -3.34
N ASN A 385 -2.09 7.85 -3.93
CA ASN A 385 -2.01 7.39 -5.31
C ASN A 385 -3.30 7.72 -6.09
N PRO A 386 -3.27 8.60 -7.11
CA PRO A 386 -4.46 8.99 -7.86
C PRO A 386 -5.01 7.91 -8.81
N ASP A 387 -4.32 6.77 -8.96
CA ASP A 387 -4.88 5.58 -9.63
C ASP A 387 -5.98 4.87 -8.80
N LEU A 388 -6.15 5.26 -7.53
CA LEU A 388 -6.99 4.61 -6.53
C LEU A 388 -7.87 5.63 -5.79
N MET A 389 -8.87 5.14 -5.04
CA MET A 389 -9.66 5.97 -4.10
C MET A 389 -9.11 5.93 -2.66
N TYR A 390 -8.12 5.08 -2.40
CA TYR A 390 -7.42 4.92 -1.12
C TYR A 390 -5.92 4.62 -1.42
N ASP A 391 -4.96 4.87 -0.53
CA ASP A 391 -5.08 5.57 0.75
C ASP A 391 -5.32 7.08 0.51
N ALA A 392 -6.30 7.69 1.19
CA ALA A 392 -6.70 9.08 0.94
C ALA A 392 -7.30 9.80 2.17
N ASP A 393 -6.90 11.05 2.39
CA ASP A 393 -7.63 11.96 3.28
C ASP A 393 -8.78 12.59 2.49
N MET A 394 -10.02 12.50 2.98
CA MET A 394 -11.21 12.99 2.29
C MET A 394 -12.05 13.94 3.14
N VAL A 395 -12.64 14.95 2.49
CA VAL A 395 -13.76 15.74 3.03
C VAL A 395 -15.01 15.34 2.26
N LEU A 396 -16.11 15.05 2.97
CA LEU A 396 -17.40 14.69 2.39
C LEU A 396 -18.51 15.44 3.12
N GLY A 397 -19.52 15.93 2.39
CA GLY A 397 -20.62 16.67 3.01
C GLY A 397 -21.89 16.78 2.19
N TRP A 398 -23.02 16.91 2.89
CA TRP A 398 -24.39 16.97 2.37
C TRP A 398 -25.29 17.81 3.28
N VAL A 399 -26.52 18.11 2.87
CA VAL A 399 -27.51 18.77 3.74
C VAL A 399 -28.49 17.72 4.25
N SER A 400 -28.48 17.44 5.55
CA SER A 400 -29.46 16.54 6.16
C SER A 400 -30.89 17.01 5.93
N ALA A 401 -31.86 16.08 5.90
CA ALA A 401 -33.28 16.36 5.63
C ALA A 401 -33.99 17.33 6.62
N ASP A 402 -33.35 17.71 7.73
CA ASP A 402 -33.76 18.79 8.65
C ASP A 402 -33.18 20.17 8.27
N GLY A 403 -32.50 20.29 7.13
CA GLY A 403 -31.87 21.51 6.63
C GLY A 403 -30.46 21.78 7.17
N ARG A 404 -29.89 20.85 7.95
CA ARG A 404 -28.58 21.00 8.60
C ARG A 404 -27.47 20.47 7.69
N GLY A 405 -26.54 21.35 7.30
CA GLY A 405 -25.30 20.93 6.65
C GLY A 405 -24.46 20.00 7.54
N VAL A 406 -23.98 18.91 6.98
CA VAL A 406 -23.03 17.96 7.59
C VAL A 406 -21.79 17.91 6.71
N VAL A 407 -20.62 18.13 7.30
CA VAL A 407 -19.32 17.96 6.64
C VAL A 407 -18.42 17.21 7.60
N GLU A 408 -17.78 16.14 7.14
CA GLU A 408 -16.93 15.27 7.94
C GLU A 408 -15.62 14.96 7.21
N THR A 409 -14.54 14.75 7.97
CA THR A 409 -13.24 14.32 7.45
C THR A 409 -12.96 12.84 7.71
N TYR A 410 -12.49 12.15 6.69
CA TYR A 410 -12.20 10.72 6.68
C TYR A 410 -10.73 10.49 6.31
N HIS A 411 -10.16 9.38 6.78
CA HIS A 411 -8.92 8.82 6.26
C HIS A 411 -9.22 7.41 5.77
N VAL A 412 -9.31 7.28 4.45
CA VAL A 412 -9.85 6.14 3.74
C VAL A 412 -8.70 5.21 3.37
N THR A 413 -8.61 4.07 4.06
CA THR A 413 -7.52 3.09 3.91
C THR A 413 -7.89 1.87 3.05
N SER A 414 -9.11 1.83 2.54
CA SER A 414 -9.64 0.76 1.68
C SER A 414 -10.75 1.28 0.76
N TYR A 415 -11.30 0.44 -0.13
CA TYR A 415 -12.51 0.80 -0.90
C TYR A 415 -13.81 0.84 -0.06
N GLU A 416 -13.76 0.43 1.21
CA GLU A 416 -14.87 0.56 2.14
C GLU A 416 -14.66 1.75 3.09
N MET A 417 -15.73 2.51 3.31
CA MET A 417 -15.82 3.59 4.29
C MET A 417 -16.96 3.28 5.26
N SER A 418 -16.72 3.49 6.55
CA SER A 418 -17.69 3.39 7.61
C SER A 418 -17.71 4.67 8.46
N ALA A 419 -18.78 4.87 9.25
CA ALA A 419 -18.82 5.94 10.25
C ALA A 419 -17.77 5.78 11.36
N THR A 420 -17.09 4.63 11.44
CA THR A 420 -15.95 4.39 12.33
C THR A 420 -14.58 4.74 11.72
N ASP A 421 -14.53 5.05 10.42
CA ASP A 421 -13.32 5.58 9.74
C ASP A 421 -13.27 7.12 9.75
N VAL A 422 -14.27 7.77 10.36
CA VAL A 422 -14.25 9.20 10.70
C VAL A 422 -13.11 9.44 11.70
N VAL A 423 -12.06 10.12 11.24
CA VAL A 423 -10.98 10.53 12.14
C VAL A 423 -11.43 11.78 12.86
N SER A 424 -11.52 11.74 14.19
CA SER A 424 -11.99 12.84 15.04
C SER A 424 -10.96 13.97 15.20
N GLN A 425 -10.38 14.43 14.08
CA GLN A 425 -9.39 15.51 13.99
C GLN A 425 -9.68 16.31 12.71
N ASP A 426 -10.60 17.28 12.80
CA ASP A 426 -11.03 18.12 11.67
C ASP A 426 -9.88 18.96 11.09
N TRP A 427 -9.27 18.45 10.03
CA TRP A 427 -8.27 19.17 9.23
C TRP A 427 -8.91 20.06 8.14
N ALA A 428 -10.22 19.91 7.91
CA ALA A 428 -11.03 20.76 7.05
C ALA A 428 -11.53 22.00 7.81
N LEU A 429 -10.65 23.00 7.94
CA LEU A 429 -10.89 24.23 8.71
C LEU A 429 -12.01 25.08 8.11
N GLY A 430 -12.95 25.55 8.95
CA GLY A 430 -14.04 26.43 8.53
C GLY A 430 -14.95 25.79 7.48
N SER A 431 -15.26 24.50 7.67
CA SER A 431 -16.10 23.70 6.80
C SER A 431 -17.58 24.12 6.83
N GLY A 432 -18.27 23.94 5.71
CA GLY A 432 -19.70 24.19 5.56
C GLY A 432 -20.24 23.64 4.24
N VAL A 433 -21.55 23.34 4.19
CA VAL A 433 -22.20 22.81 2.99
C VAL A 433 -23.63 23.35 2.87
N VAL A 434 -24.06 23.63 1.63
CA VAL A 434 -25.40 24.11 1.28
C VAL A 434 -25.92 23.39 0.04
N GLU A 435 -27.22 23.09 -0.03
CA GLU A 435 -27.91 22.82 -1.29
C GLU A 435 -28.49 24.14 -1.82
N LYS A 436 -28.28 24.41 -3.10
CA LYS A 436 -29.00 25.45 -3.85
C LYS A 436 -29.88 24.81 -4.92
N ARG A 437 -30.83 25.59 -5.44
CA ARG A 437 -31.51 25.28 -6.70
C ARG A 437 -31.15 26.30 -7.78
N GLY A 438 -30.82 25.80 -8.96
CA GLY A 438 -30.64 26.61 -10.16
C GLY A 438 -31.95 27.25 -10.63
N ALA A 439 -31.86 28.20 -11.58
CA ALA A 439 -33.04 28.86 -12.16
C ALA A 439 -33.94 27.92 -12.99
N ASP A 440 -33.44 26.73 -13.32
CA ASP A 440 -34.16 25.61 -13.93
C ASP A 440 -34.77 24.63 -12.90
N GLY A 441 -34.55 24.87 -11.60
CA GLY A 441 -34.98 24.01 -10.50
C GLY A 441 -34.05 22.84 -10.18
N SER A 442 -32.95 22.67 -10.92
CA SER A 442 -31.94 21.63 -10.66
C SER A 442 -31.26 21.85 -9.29
N PRO A 443 -31.00 20.79 -8.51
CA PRO A 443 -30.29 20.92 -7.25
C PRO A 443 -28.78 20.99 -7.46
N THR A 444 -28.08 21.68 -6.56
CA THR A 444 -26.61 21.75 -6.53
C THR A 444 -26.14 21.80 -5.08
N THR A 445 -25.57 20.70 -4.59
CA THR A 445 -24.80 20.69 -3.33
C THR A 445 -23.46 21.41 -3.53
N ILE A 446 -23.09 22.26 -2.58
CA ILE A 446 -21.85 23.04 -2.56
C ILE A 446 -21.20 22.89 -1.19
N MET A 447 -20.09 22.15 -1.12
CA MET A 447 -19.29 21.96 0.10
C MET A 447 -18.03 22.83 0.04
N CYS A 448 -17.70 23.50 1.14
CA CYS A 448 -16.59 24.45 1.20
C CYS A 448 -15.79 24.21 2.48
N PHE A 449 -14.46 24.33 2.39
CA PHE A 449 -13.55 24.19 3.53
C PHE A 449 -12.21 24.85 3.22
N SER A 450 -11.35 24.97 4.22
CA SER A 450 -9.98 25.43 4.08
C SER A 450 -9.02 24.36 4.59
N ARG A 451 -7.87 24.21 3.94
CA ARG A 451 -6.85 23.24 4.31
C ARG A 451 -5.53 23.95 4.56
N ARG A 452 -4.71 23.47 5.50
CA ARG A 452 -3.30 23.88 5.54
C ARG A 452 -2.53 23.19 4.41
N VAL A 453 -1.50 23.86 3.92
CA VAL A 453 -0.55 23.30 2.94
C VAL A 453 0.24 22.17 3.59
N ALA A 454 0.89 22.43 4.73
CA ALA A 454 1.39 21.42 5.64
C ALA A 454 0.32 21.16 6.72
N GLU A 455 -0.26 19.98 6.72
CA GLU A 455 -1.40 19.60 7.55
C GLU A 455 -1.08 18.31 8.33
N PRO A 456 -0.53 18.40 9.55
CA PRO A 456 -0.06 17.23 10.30
C PRO A 456 -1.20 16.30 10.78
N LEU A 457 -2.46 16.70 10.60
CA LEU A 457 -3.64 15.88 10.88
C LEU A 457 -4.08 15.03 9.66
N ALA A 458 -3.65 15.39 8.45
CA ALA A 458 -3.84 14.60 7.24
C ALA A 458 -2.74 13.53 7.15
N ARG A 459 -3.11 12.27 6.89
CA ARG A 459 -2.21 11.11 7.00
C ARG A 459 -1.70 10.62 5.65
N SER A 460 -2.58 10.58 4.66
CA SER A 460 -2.29 10.15 3.28
C SER A 460 -1.64 11.28 2.47
N SER A 461 -1.86 12.52 2.92
CA SER A 461 -1.47 13.76 2.25
C SER A 461 -1.00 14.87 3.21
N PRO A 462 -0.06 14.61 4.16
CA PRO A 462 0.37 15.59 5.17
C PRO A 462 0.96 16.89 4.60
N LEU A 463 1.36 16.91 3.33
CA LEU A 463 1.83 18.08 2.61
C LEU A 463 1.20 18.16 1.21
N LEU A 464 0.63 19.32 0.86
CA LEU A 464 0.36 19.68 -0.53
C LEU A 464 1.66 20.21 -1.16
N ASP A 465 2.10 19.64 -2.28
CA ASP A 465 3.27 20.16 -2.99
C ASP A 465 2.94 21.48 -3.71
N MET A 466 3.19 22.58 -3.01
CA MET A 466 3.01 23.93 -3.51
C MET A 466 4.23 24.46 -4.27
N ASN A 467 5.28 23.66 -4.49
CA ASN A 467 6.44 24.09 -5.30
C ASN A 467 6.04 24.16 -6.77
N ASP A 468 5.63 23.03 -7.35
CA ASP A 468 4.93 23.00 -8.64
C ASP A 468 3.47 23.46 -8.50
N GLY A 469 2.82 23.14 -7.38
CA GLY A 469 1.41 23.44 -7.14
C GLY A 469 0.44 22.36 -7.65
N THR A 470 0.94 21.24 -8.16
CA THR A 470 0.13 20.08 -8.58
C THR A 470 -0.27 19.23 -7.38
N ILE A 471 -1.57 19.18 -7.10
CA ILE A 471 -2.16 18.26 -6.13
C ILE A 471 -2.76 17.04 -6.83
N LYS A 472 -2.70 15.90 -6.14
CA LYS A 472 -3.52 14.71 -6.44
C LYS A 472 -4.93 14.97 -5.91
N TYR A 473 -5.95 14.59 -6.67
CA TYR A 473 -7.34 14.69 -6.21
C TYR A 473 -8.15 13.43 -6.54
N SER A 474 -9.12 13.13 -5.69
CA SER A 474 -10.26 12.27 -5.96
C SER A 474 -11.57 13.02 -5.64
N TRP A 475 -12.68 12.58 -6.21
CA TRP A 475 -14.02 13.11 -5.91
C TRP A 475 -15.06 12.02 -6.01
N ALA A 476 -16.15 12.17 -5.26
CA ALA A 476 -17.37 11.40 -5.44
C ALA A 476 -18.62 12.26 -5.18
N VAL A 477 -19.75 11.83 -5.74
CA VAL A 477 -21.07 12.45 -5.55
C VAL A 477 -22.14 11.38 -5.41
N SER A 478 -23.21 11.68 -4.68
CA SER A 478 -24.39 10.81 -4.55
C SER A 478 -25.67 11.66 -4.45
N PRO A 479 -26.82 11.19 -4.95
CA PRO A 479 -28.12 11.82 -4.71
C PRO A 479 -28.69 11.56 -3.30
N GLU A 480 -27.95 10.88 -2.42
CA GLU A 480 -28.38 10.48 -1.07
C GLU A 480 -27.73 11.35 0.02
N ASP A 481 -28.52 11.69 1.05
CA ASP A 481 -28.13 12.48 2.23
C ASP A 481 -27.51 11.62 3.35
N ALA A 482 -26.55 10.76 3.00
CA ALA A 482 -25.86 9.88 3.93
C ALA A 482 -24.51 9.37 3.38
N LEU A 483 -23.64 8.88 4.27
CA LEU A 483 -22.45 8.11 3.88
C LEU A 483 -22.87 6.79 3.22
N VAL A 484 -22.94 6.79 1.88
CA VAL A 484 -23.28 5.64 1.05
C VAL A 484 -22.30 5.48 -0.11
N GLU A 485 -22.30 4.31 -0.74
CA GLU A 485 -21.52 4.05 -1.95
C GLU A 485 -22.02 4.92 -3.12
N HIS A 486 -21.09 5.60 -3.80
CA HIS A 486 -21.41 6.42 -4.97
C HIS A 486 -21.88 5.55 -6.15
N PRO A 487 -22.76 6.05 -7.05
CA PRO A 487 -23.18 5.30 -8.22
C PRO A 487 -21.98 4.99 -9.15
N PRO A 488 -22.06 3.98 -10.05
CA PRO A 488 -20.92 3.50 -10.85
C PRO A 488 -20.25 4.49 -11.82
N ASN A 489 -20.71 5.74 -11.91
CA ASN A 489 -20.07 6.83 -12.65
C ASN A 489 -19.99 8.13 -11.82
N GLY A 490 -20.32 8.09 -10.52
CA GLY A 490 -20.36 9.25 -9.62
C GLY A 490 -19.05 9.50 -8.89
N TYR A 491 -17.91 9.16 -9.49
CA TYR A 491 -16.58 9.29 -8.90
C TYR A 491 -15.49 9.49 -9.95
N GLY A 492 -14.31 9.95 -9.52
CA GLY A 492 -13.13 10.03 -10.37
C GLY A 492 -11.89 10.56 -9.65
N ALA A 493 -10.75 10.58 -10.36
CA ALA A 493 -9.47 11.05 -9.84
C ALA A 493 -8.68 11.84 -10.89
N GLY A 494 -7.59 12.47 -10.46
CA GLY A 494 -6.67 13.17 -11.35
C GLY A 494 -5.57 13.95 -10.65
N LEU A 495 -4.94 14.82 -11.44
CA LEU A 495 -4.00 15.85 -10.99
C LEU A 495 -4.56 17.22 -11.35
N VAL A 496 -4.46 18.19 -10.44
CA VAL A 496 -4.78 19.60 -10.73
C VAL A 496 -3.70 20.52 -10.19
N ASN A 497 -3.15 21.37 -11.06
CA ASN A 497 -2.19 22.38 -10.66
C ASN A 497 -2.93 23.65 -10.22
N LEU A 498 -2.84 23.93 -8.93
CA LEU A 498 -3.53 25.05 -8.29
C LEU A 498 -2.96 26.42 -8.70
N ARG A 499 -1.73 26.47 -9.23
CA ARG A 499 -1.06 27.70 -9.69
C ARG A 499 -1.40 28.05 -11.14
N SER A 500 -1.68 27.08 -12.00
CA SER A 500 -1.95 27.30 -13.44
C SER A 500 -3.41 27.04 -13.85
N GLY A 501 -4.16 26.25 -13.09
CA GLY A 501 -5.49 25.74 -13.50
C GLY A 501 -5.45 24.58 -14.49
N THR A 502 -4.27 24.03 -14.82
CA THR A 502 -4.18 22.82 -15.67
C THR A 502 -4.56 21.58 -14.88
N SER A 503 -5.41 20.72 -15.45
CA SER A 503 -5.87 19.48 -14.83
C SER A 503 -5.82 18.31 -15.81
N SER A 504 -5.49 17.12 -15.31
CA SER A 504 -5.64 15.84 -16.03
C SER A 504 -6.49 14.89 -15.20
N ALA A 505 -7.38 14.14 -15.87
CA ALA A 505 -8.12 13.04 -15.24
C ALA A 505 -7.30 11.75 -15.32
N ILE A 506 -7.36 10.93 -14.27
CA ILE A 506 -6.69 9.63 -14.17
C ILE A 506 -7.76 8.54 -14.11
N THR A 507 -7.49 7.39 -14.74
CA THR A 507 -8.40 6.25 -14.75
C THR A 507 -8.21 5.43 -13.47
N VAL A 508 -9.16 5.53 -12.55
CA VAL A 508 -9.20 4.74 -11.32
C VAL A 508 -9.27 3.24 -11.64
N LYS A 509 -8.50 2.42 -10.93
CA LYS A 509 -8.36 0.97 -11.19
C LYS A 509 -9.58 0.15 -10.77
N ASP A 510 -10.50 -0.09 -11.71
CA ASP A 510 -11.54 -1.12 -11.60
C ASP A 510 -10.95 -2.54 -11.67
N ASN A 511 -10.76 -3.15 -10.49
CA ASN A 511 -10.31 -4.53 -10.35
C ASN A 511 -11.45 -5.57 -10.37
N SER A 512 -12.73 -5.16 -10.44
CA SER A 512 -13.90 -6.06 -10.29
C SER A 512 -13.90 -7.19 -11.32
N LYS A 513 -13.51 -6.88 -12.57
CA LYS A 513 -13.39 -7.86 -13.66
C LYS A 513 -12.35 -8.94 -13.37
N ILE A 514 -11.26 -8.58 -12.69
CA ILE A 514 -10.17 -9.50 -12.34
C ILE A 514 -10.57 -10.38 -11.15
N ILE A 515 -11.28 -9.82 -10.17
CA ILE A 515 -11.83 -10.55 -9.02
C ILE A 515 -12.82 -11.62 -9.49
N ILE A 516 -13.74 -11.27 -10.38
CA ILE A 516 -14.70 -12.21 -10.99
C ILE A 516 -13.95 -13.30 -11.79
N ALA A 517 -12.94 -12.93 -12.59
CA ALA A 517 -12.14 -13.89 -13.34
C ALA A 517 -11.38 -14.88 -12.43
N HIS A 518 -10.76 -14.40 -11.34
CA HIS A 518 -10.13 -15.25 -10.32
C HIS A 518 -11.15 -16.21 -9.69
N GLY A 519 -12.30 -15.70 -9.23
CA GLY A 519 -13.35 -16.51 -8.61
C GLY A 519 -13.90 -17.60 -9.53
N VAL A 520 -14.13 -17.29 -10.80
CA VAL A 520 -14.57 -18.28 -11.82
C VAL A 520 -13.50 -19.34 -12.06
N LEU A 521 -12.23 -18.96 -12.21
CA LEU A 521 -11.13 -19.91 -12.41
C LEU A 521 -10.96 -20.85 -11.20
N MET A 522 -11.04 -20.31 -9.97
CA MET A 522 -10.99 -21.11 -8.74
C MET A 522 -12.18 -22.07 -8.63
N ALA A 523 -13.40 -21.61 -8.93
CA ALA A 523 -14.60 -22.47 -8.90
C ALA A 523 -14.51 -23.62 -9.93
N VAL A 524 -14.12 -23.32 -11.18
CA VAL A 524 -13.97 -24.32 -12.24
C VAL A 524 -12.88 -25.35 -11.91
N ALA A 525 -11.77 -24.92 -11.31
CA ALA A 525 -10.72 -25.83 -10.86
C ALA A 525 -11.16 -26.68 -9.66
N TRP A 526 -11.46 -26.04 -8.52
CA TRP A 526 -11.60 -26.71 -7.22
C TRP A 526 -12.98 -27.28 -6.92
N VAL A 527 -14.05 -26.69 -7.45
CA VAL A 527 -15.41 -27.18 -7.22
C VAL A 527 -15.84 -28.16 -8.31
N LEU A 528 -15.38 -28.01 -9.55
CA LEU A 528 -15.78 -28.86 -10.67
C LEU A 528 -14.69 -29.87 -11.12
N LEU A 529 -13.60 -29.39 -11.72
CA LEU A 529 -12.72 -30.26 -12.53
C LEU A 529 -11.82 -31.18 -11.69
N LEU A 530 -11.23 -30.67 -10.60
CA LEU A 530 -10.38 -31.46 -9.70
C LEU A 530 -11.19 -32.55 -8.94
N PRO A 531 -12.39 -32.27 -8.39
CA PRO A 531 -13.26 -33.31 -7.81
C PRO A 531 -13.70 -34.37 -8.83
N LEU A 532 -14.16 -33.97 -10.03
CA LEU A 532 -14.55 -34.94 -11.07
C LEU A 532 -13.38 -35.82 -11.51
N GLY A 533 -12.17 -35.26 -11.63
CA GLY A 533 -10.95 -36.03 -11.84
C GLY A 533 -10.66 -37.02 -10.70
N ALA A 534 -10.98 -36.68 -9.45
CA ALA A 534 -10.82 -37.56 -8.29
C ALA A 534 -11.90 -38.65 -8.18
N MET A 535 -13.08 -38.46 -8.78
CA MET A 535 -14.13 -39.48 -8.87
C MET A 535 -13.75 -40.66 -9.78
N ALA A 536 -12.99 -40.43 -10.85
CA ALA A 536 -12.59 -41.46 -11.81
C ALA A 536 -11.91 -42.71 -11.19
N PRO A 537 -10.89 -42.60 -10.30
CA PRO A 537 -10.32 -43.76 -9.61
C PRO A 537 -11.26 -44.41 -8.58
N ALA A 538 -12.10 -43.62 -7.89
CA ALA A 538 -13.07 -44.14 -6.92
C ALA A 538 -14.14 -45.02 -7.61
N HIS A 539 -14.64 -44.56 -8.76
CA HIS A 539 -15.63 -45.26 -9.58
C HIS A 539 -15.04 -45.97 -10.79
N ARG A 540 -13.79 -46.44 -10.69
CA ARG A 540 -13.09 -47.24 -11.73
C ARG A 540 -13.88 -48.44 -12.27
N TRP A 541 -14.91 -48.89 -11.57
CA TRP A 541 -15.84 -49.94 -11.99
C TRP A 541 -16.71 -49.54 -13.20
N LEU A 542 -17.08 -48.26 -13.32
CA LEU A 542 -17.84 -47.72 -14.47
C LEU A 542 -17.10 -47.93 -15.79
N PHE A 543 -15.77 -47.88 -15.75
CA PHE A 543 -14.89 -48.05 -16.90
C PHE A 543 -14.72 -49.51 -17.35
N ARG A 544 -15.29 -50.49 -16.62
CA ARG A 544 -15.31 -51.93 -16.98
C ARG A 544 -13.95 -52.53 -17.42
N GLY A 545 -12.85 -52.04 -16.85
CA GLY A 545 -11.49 -52.48 -17.22
C GLY A 545 -10.96 -51.96 -18.56
N ARG A 546 -11.68 -51.07 -19.25
CA ARG A 546 -11.29 -50.50 -20.55
C ARG A 546 -9.92 -49.82 -20.47
N MET A 547 -9.05 -50.13 -21.44
CA MET A 547 -7.73 -49.53 -21.60
C MET A 547 -7.74 -48.49 -22.71
N TRP A 548 -6.87 -47.49 -22.60
CA TRP A 548 -6.49 -46.56 -23.67
C TRP A 548 -4.95 -46.54 -23.76
N GLY A 549 -4.41 -47.12 -24.83
CA GLY A 549 -3.00 -47.50 -24.89
C GLY A 549 -2.63 -48.46 -23.76
N SER A 550 -1.47 -48.27 -23.14
CA SER A 550 -0.93 -49.13 -22.08
C SER A 550 -1.47 -48.86 -20.66
N LYS A 551 -2.48 -48.00 -20.51
CA LYS A 551 -3.06 -47.63 -19.20
C LYS A 551 -4.59 -47.71 -19.21
N ALA A 552 -5.19 -47.91 -18.04
CA ALA A 552 -6.65 -47.95 -17.89
C ALA A 552 -7.30 -46.58 -18.16
N ALA A 553 -8.48 -46.57 -18.78
CA ALA A 553 -9.20 -45.35 -19.14
C ALA A 553 -9.50 -44.45 -17.93
N TRP A 554 -9.84 -45.03 -16.77
CA TRP A 554 -10.04 -44.27 -15.52
C TRP A 554 -8.78 -43.50 -15.10
N PHE A 555 -7.58 -44.02 -15.38
CA PHE A 555 -6.33 -43.35 -15.04
C PHE A 555 -6.05 -42.18 -15.97
N TRP A 556 -6.43 -42.27 -17.24
CA TRP A 556 -6.36 -41.15 -18.17
C TRP A 556 -7.37 -40.05 -17.83
N VAL A 557 -8.63 -40.39 -17.55
CA VAL A 557 -9.64 -39.40 -17.12
C VAL A 557 -9.21 -38.72 -15.82
N HIS A 558 -8.65 -39.47 -14.87
CA HIS A 558 -8.04 -38.93 -13.66
C HIS A 558 -6.88 -37.97 -13.99
N PHE A 559 -5.87 -38.43 -14.73
CA PHE A 559 -4.67 -37.65 -15.02
C PHE A 559 -4.96 -36.36 -15.80
N VAL A 560 -5.80 -36.44 -16.84
CA VAL A 560 -6.17 -35.27 -17.66
C VAL A 560 -7.05 -34.31 -16.85
N GLY A 561 -8.00 -34.80 -16.05
CA GLY A 561 -8.83 -33.96 -15.18
C GLY A 561 -8.00 -33.25 -14.10
N GLN A 562 -7.09 -33.97 -13.43
CA GLN A 562 -6.18 -33.38 -12.43
C GLN A 562 -5.22 -32.35 -13.06
N LEU A 563 -4.57 -32.68 -14.18
CA LEU A 563 -3.63 -31.77 -14.83
C LEU A 563 -4.31 -30.52 -15.42
N GLY A 564 -5.49 -30.68 -16.02
CA GLY A 564 -6.29 -29.56 -16.53
C GLY A 564 -6.80 -28.66 -15.40
N GLY A 565 -7.35 -29.26 -14.33
CA GLY A 565 -7.80 -28.51 -13.15
C GLY A 565 -6.66 -27.79 -12.43
N PHE A 566 -5.47 -28.42 -12.33
CA PHE A 566 -4.29 -27.79 -11.76
C PHE A 566 -3.78 -26.64 -12.64
N GLY A 567 -3.84 -26.75 -13.97
CA GLY A 567 -3.51 -25.66 -14.88
C GLY A 567 -4.44 -24.45 -14.75
N ILE A 568 -5.77 -24.67 -14.65
CA ILE A 568 -6.76 -23.61 -14.41
C ILE A 568 -6.55 -22.97 -13.04
N PHE A 569 -6.29 -23.78 -12.00
CA PHE A 569 -5.90 -23.30 -10.68
C PHE A 569 -4.66 -22.40 -10.73
N CYS A 570 -3.57 -22.84 -11.37
CA CYS A 570 -2.35 -22.04 -11.50
C CYS A 570 -2.61 -20.72 -12.24
N ALA A 571 -3.41 -20.73 -13.31
CA ALA A 571 -3.77 -19.50 -14.03
C ALA A 571 -4.53 -18.50 -13.12
N GLY A 572 -5.56 -18.96 -12.40
CA GLY A 572 -6.30 -18.11 -11.46
C GLY A 572 -5.47 -17.66 -10.25
N PHE A 573 -4.54 -18.50 -9.78
CA PHE A 573 -3.66 -18.17 -8.66
C PHE A 573 -2.62 -17.11 -9.06
N ILE A 574 -1.97 -17.28 -10.22
CA ILE A 574 -1.05 -16.28 -10.78
C ILE A 574 -1.79 -14.96 -11.05
N LEU A 575 -3.03 -15.01 -11.55
CA LEU A 575 -3.86 -13.82 -11.74
C LEU A 575 -4.03 -13.02 -10.44
N ALA A 576 -4.31 -13.69 -9.31
CA ALA A 576 -4.40 -13.02 -8.02
C ALA A 576 -3.04 -12.47 -7.54
N MET A 577 -1.96 -13.25 -7.69
CA MET A 577 -0.60 -12.84 -7.29
C MET A 577 -0.03 -11.65 -8.08
N VAL A 578 -0.59 -11.34 -9.25
CA VAL A 578 -0.13 -10.25 -10.14
C VAL A 578 -1.07 -9.04 -10.09
N ALA A 579 -2.35 -9.23 -9.76
CA ALA A 579 -3.36 -8.17 -9.81
C ALA A 579 -3.77 -7.60 -8.44
N PHE A 580 -3.41 -8.25 -7.33
CA PHE A 580 -3.76 -7.80 -5.98
C PHE A 580 -2.53 -7.66 -5.09
N ASP A 581 -2.43 -6.52 -4.42
CA ASP A 581 -1.46 -6.29 -3.35
C ASP A 581 -1.71 -7.22 -2.15
N ARG A 582 -0.71 -7.37 -1.29
CA ARG A 582 -0.81 -8.26 -0.12
C ARG A 582 -1.85 -7.71 0.88
N PRO A 583 -2.95 -8.43 1.18
CA PRO A 583 -4.01 -7.92 2.03
C PRO A 583 -3.56 -7.77 3.49
N GLN A 584 -3.95 -6.63 4.08
CA GLN A 584 -3.65 -6.27 5.48
C GLN A 584 -4.06 -7.38 6.47
N GLY A 585 -3.19 -7.68 7.43
CA GLY A 585 -3.39 -8.77 8.39
C GLY A 585 -4.66 -8.62 9.23
N GLY A 586 -5.28 -9.75 9.59
CA GLY A 586 -6.52 -9.79 10.39
C GLY A 586 -7.81 -9.63 9.60
N THR A 587 -7.76 -9.19 8.33
CA THR A 587 -8.95 -9.07 7.46
C THR A 587 -9.46 -10.43 6.94
N LEU A 588 -10.72 -10.47 6.50
CA LEU A 588 -11.28 -11.64 5.80
C LEU A 588 -10.52 -11.91 4.48
N THR A 589 -10.13 -10.86 3.76
CA THR A 589 -9.32 -10.93 2.53
C THR A 589 -7.94 -11.54 2.78
N SER A 590 -7.30 -11.20 3.91
CA SER A 590 -6.05 -11.84 4.33
C SER A 590 -6.25 -13.29 4.74
N SER A 591 -7.35 -13.60 5.42
CA SER A 591 -7.73 -14.97 5.77
C SER A 591 -7.94 -15.85 4.52
N HIS A 592 -8.65 -15.33 3.51
CA HIS A 592 -8.80 -15.97 2.20
C HIS A 592 -7.45 -16.22 1.51
N ALA A 593 -6.58 -15.20 1.46
CA ALA A 593 -5.26 -15.31 0.85
C ALA A 593 -4.38 -16.35 1.56
N ILE A 594 -4.34 -16.36 2.90
CA ILE A 594 -3.63 -17.35 3.72
C ILE A 594 -4.13 -18.77 3.41
N MET A 595 -5.44 -18.98 3.37
CA MET A 595 -6.01 -20.28 2.97
C MET A 595 -5.62 -20.65 1.52
N GLY A 596 -5.59 -19.68 0.60
CA GLY A 596 -5.14 -19.85 -0.78
C GLY A 596 -3.68 -20.30 -0.90
N TYR A 597 -2.77 -19.69 -0.13
CA TYR A 597 -1.36 -20.10 -0.07
C TYR A 597 -1.20 -21.54 0.46
N VAL A 598 -1.95 -21.92 1.49
CA VAL A 598 -1.93 -23.30 2.03
C VAL A 598 -2.47 -24.30 1.00
N VAL A 599 -3.58 -23.98 0.32
CA VAL A 599 -4.13 -24.81 -0.78
C VAL A 599 -3.10 -24.94 -1.91
N ALA A 600 -2.40 -23.87 -2.29
CA ALA A 600 -1.36 -23.91 -3.32
C ALA A 600 -0.20 -24.85 -2.94
N GLY A 601 0.31 -24.74 -1.70
CA GLY A 601 1.35 -25.63 -1.19
C GLY A 601 0.91 -27.10 -1.14
N MET A 602 -0.31 -27.36 -0.66
CA MET A 602 -0.89 -28.71 -0.63
C MET A 602 -1.14 -29.28 -2.03
N ALA A 603 -1.53 -28.44 -3.01
CA ALA A 603 -1.71 -28.85 -4.40
C ALA A 603 -0.37 -29.18 -5.08
N GLY A 604 0.66 -28.35 -4.85
CA GLY A 604 2.04 -28.62 -5.30
C GLY A 604 2.59 -29.92 -4.72
N LEU A 605 2.43 -30.14 -3.41
CA LEU A 605 2.82 -31.39 -2.74
C LEU A 605 2.07 -32.60 -3.32
N GLN A 606 0.76 -32.47 -3.58
CA GLN A 606 -0.06 -33.51 -4.18
C GLN A 606 0.42 -33.89 -5.60
N MET A 607 0.92 -32.93 -6.39
CA MET A 607 1.57 -33.21 -7.68
C MET A 607 2.92 -33.91 -7.51
N VAL A 608 3.78 -33.48 -6.58
CA VAL A 608 5.06 -34.16 -6.29
C VAL A 608 4.82 -35.62 -5.87
N VAL A 609 3.87 -35.86 -4.96
CA VAL A 609 3.45 -37.21 -4.55
C VAL A 609 2.89 -38.00 -5.74
N ALA A 610 2.13 -37.39 -6.66
CA ALA A 610 1.60 -38.06 -7.85
C ALA A 610 2.70 -38.53 -8.82
N PHE A 611 3.80 -37.78 -8.97
CA PHE A 611 4.95 -38.19 -9.78
C PHE A 611 5.84 -39.22 -9.09
N MET A 612 5.94 -39.21 -7.76
CA MET A 612 6.65 -40.23 -6.95
C MET A 612 5.89 -41.56 -6.80
N ARG A 613 4.98 -41.87 -7.71
CA ARG A 613 4.11 -43.07 -7.67
C ARG A 613 4.89 -44.36 -7.92
N PRO A 614 5.04 -45.27 -6.92
CA PRO A 614 5.80 -46.49 -7.10
C PRO A 614 5.08 -47.53 -7.98
N ASP A 615 5.80 -48.57 -8.39
CA ASP A 615 5.27 -49.61 -9.29
C ASP A 615 4.14 -50.46 -8.70
N PRO A 616 3.27 -51.07 -9.54
CA PRO A 616 2.22 -51.97 -9.11
C PRO A 616 2.74 -53.13 -8.26
N GLY A 617 1.98 -53.54 -7.24
CA GLY A 617 2.33 -54.66 -6.35
C GLY A 617 3.34 -54.33 -5.24
N THR A 618 4.05 -53.20 -5.30
CA THR A 618 5.01 -52.81 -4.25
C THR A 618 4.32 -52.49 -2.91
N LYS A 619 4.91 -52.93 -1.79
CA LYS A 619 4.39 -52.62 -0.43
C LYS A 619 4.31 -51.11 -0.18
N LEU A 620 5.33 -50.36 -0.60
CA LEU A 620 5.38 -48.89 -0.52
C LEU A 620 4.15 -48.23 -1.17
N ARG A 621 3.74 -48.70 -2.34
CA ARG A 621 2.56 -48.20 -3.03
C ARG A 621 1.27 -48.47 -2.26
N VAL A 622 1.11 -49.69 -1.76
CA VAL A 622 -0.13 -50.13 -1.10
C VAL A 622 -0.29 -49.51 0.28
N MET A 623 0.78 -49.48 1.08
CA MET A 623 0.74 -49.13 2.50
C MET A 623 0.97 -47.64 2.78
N LEU A 624 1.76 -46.94 1.95
CA LEU A 624 2.08 -45.52 2.16
C LEU A 624 1.52 -44.62 1.05
N TRP A 625 1.88 -44.86 -0.22
CA TRP A 625 1.51 -43.94 -1.31
C TRP A 625 0.00 -43.84 -1.53
N ASN A 626 -0.71 -44.97 -1.59
CA ASN A 626 -2.17 -45.01 -1.78
C ASN A 626 -2.92 -44.17 -0.72
N PRO A 627 -2.77 -44.41 0.60
CA PRO A 627 -3.48 -43.61 1.61
C PRO A 627 -2.98 -42.17 1.67
N LEU A 628 -1.67 -41.90 1.53
CA LEU A 628 -1.12 -40.54 1.54
C LEU A 628 -1.72 -39.69 0.41
N HIS A 629 -1.60 -40.15 -0.84
CA HIS A 629 -2.07 -39.42 -2.02
C HIS A 629 -3.60 -39.24 -2.03
N MET A 630 -4.36 -40.23 -1.54
CA MET A 630 -5.82 -40.15 -1.46
C MET A 630 -6.29 -39.20 -0.36
N ASN A 631 -5.66 -39.23 0.82
CA ASN A 631 -6.09 -38.40 1.95
C ASN A 631 -5.58 -36.96 1.85
N LEU A 632 -4.35 -36.74 1.34
CA LEU A 632 -3.85 -35.41 1.01
C LEU A 632 -4.78 -34.73 0.00
N GLY A 633 -5.09 -35.37 -1.14
CA GLY A 633 -6.00 -34.81 -2.14
C GLY A 633 -7.39 -34.46 -1.60
N ARG A 634 -7.94 -35.28 -0.71
CA ARG A 634 -9.22 -34.97 -0.02
C ARG A 634 -9.11 -33.76 0.90
N ALA A 635 -8.05 -33.69 1.72
CA ALA A 635 -7.81 -32.55 2.60
C ALA A 635 -7.62 -31.25 1.81
N THR A 636 -6.85 -31.28 0.72
CA THR A 636 -6.68 -30.13 -0.19
C THR A 636 -8.02 -29.70 -0.79
N THR A 637 -8.85 -30.65 -1.25
CA THR A 637 -10.17 -30.33 -1.84
C THR A 637 -11.10 -29.69 -0.82
N LEU A 638 -11.18 -30.24 0.40
CA LEU A 638 -12.03 -29.69 1.47
C LEU A 638 -11.58 -28.29 1.90
N LEU A 639 -10.26 -28.07 2.05
CA LEU A 639 -9.73 -26.74 2.35
C LEU A 639 -10.03 -25.76 1.21
N ALA A 640 -9.81 -26.17 -0.05
CA ALA A 640 -10.09 -25.33 -1.21
C ALA A 640 -11.58 -24.98 -1.37
N TRP A 641 -12.49 -25.88 -1.00
CA TRP A 641 -13.93 -25.58 -0.95
C TRP A 641 -14.25 -24.51 0.10
N ALA A 642 -13.64 -24.60 1.29
CA ALA A 642 -13.73 -23.53 2.29
C ALA A 642 -13.12 -22.21 1.77
N THR A 643 -11.94 -22.25 1.13
CA THR A 643 -11.30 -21.07 0.51
C THR A 643 -12.20 -20.40 -0.53
N CYS A 644 -12.90 -21.17 -1.36
CA CYS A 644 -13.84 -20.65 -2.35
C CYS A 644 -15.08 -20.00 -1.71
N LEU A 645 -15.59 -20.56 -0.61
CA LEU A 645 -16.73 -19.98 0.12
C LEU A 645 -16.33 -18.70 0.87
N VAL A 646 -15.15 -18.66 1.50
CA VAL A 646 -14.59 -17.44 2.10
C VAL A 646 -14.30 -16.40 1.00
N GLY A 647 -13.84 -16.81 -0.19
CA GLY A 647 -13.65 -15.90 -1.33
C GLY A 647 -14.97 -15.30 -1.85
N ALA A 648 -16.06 -16.05 -1.82
CA ALA A 648 -17.39 -15.54 -2.14
C ALA A 648 -17.87 -14.51 -1.10
N ALA A 649 -17.58 -14.72 0.19
CA ALA A 649 -17.85 -13.74 1.24
C ALA A 649 -17.01 -12.46 1.07
N VAL A 650 -15.70 -12.58 0.84
CA VAL A 650 -14.80 -11.44 0.53
C VAL A 650 -15.33 -10.60 -0.65
N HIS A 651 -15.82 -11.25 -1.71
CA HIS A 651 -16.38 -10.54 -2.88
C HIS A 651 -17.66 -9.75 -2.55
N SER A 652 -18.49 -10.22 -1.62
CA SER A 652 -19.67 -9.49 -1.12
C SER A 652 -19.38 -8.48 0.01
N GLU A 653 -18.29 -8.65 0.76
CA GLU A 653 -17.98 -7.92 1.99
C GLU A 653 -16.77 -6.96 1.90
N SER A 654 -16.18 -6.71 0.71
CA SER A 654 -15.00 -5.80 0.66
C SER A 654 -14.64 -5.07 -0.64
N ILE A 655 -15.10 -5.52 -1.83
CA ILE A 655 -14.63 -4.89 -3.11
C ILE A 655 -15.73 -4.65 -4.16
N CYS A 656 -16.90 -5.29 -4.07
CA CYS A 656 -17.96 -5.11 -5.08
C CYS A 656 -19.39 -5.03 -4.54
N LYS A 657 -19.58 -5.19 -3.21
CA LYS A 657 -20.88 -5.45 -2.53
C LYS A 657 -21.85 -6.37 -3.31
N ALA A 658 -21.28 -7.31 -4.07
CA ALA A 658 -22.01 -8.14 -5.00
C ALA A 658 -22.90 -9.13 -4.22
N PRO A 659 -24.10 -9.49 -4.74
CA PRO A 659 -24.97 -10.42 -4.04
C PRO A 659 -24.27 -11.77 -3.86
N ILE A 660 -24.06 -12.15 -2.59
CA ILE A 660 -23.40 -13.40 -2.20
C ILE A 660 -24.19 -14.65 -2.66
N VAL A 661 -25.52 -14.51 -2.80
CA VAL A 661 -26.45 -15.62 -3.05
C VAL A 661 -26.18 -16.34 -4.38
N PRO A 662 -26.08 -15.69 -5.55
CA PRO A 662 -25.65 -16.35 -6.80
C PRO A 662 -24.36 -17.16 -6.68
N TRP A 663 -23.33 -16.64 -6.00
CA TRP A 663 -22.06 -17.35 -5.82
C TRP A 663 -22.21 -18.56 -4.91
N VAL A 664 -22.69 -18.38 -3.68
CA VAL A 664 -22.82 -19.47 -2.69
C VAL A 664 -23.82 -20.53 -3.14
N ALA A 665 -24.93 -20.14 -3.78
CA ALA A 665 -25.89 -21.10 -4.35
C ALA A 665 -25.28 -21.91 -5.49
N THR A 666 -24.50 -21.31 -6.39
CA THR A 666 -23.84 -22.02 -7.49
C THR A 666 -22.75 -22.96 -6.98
N LEU A 667 -21.87 -22.48 -6.09
CA LEU A 667 -20.80 -23.26 -5.48
C LEU A 667 -21.40 -24.44 -4.67
N GLY A 668 -22.33 -24.16 -3.76
CA GLY A 668 -23.00 -25.16 -2.93
C GLY A 668 -23.79 -26.20 -3.73
N SER A 669 -24.45 -25.79 -4.81
CA SER A 669 -25.15 -26.73 -5.72
C SER A 669 -24.17 -27.67 -6.43
N ALA A 670 -23.06 -27.15 -6.95
CA ALA A 670 -22.04 -27.97 -7.62
C ALA A 670 -21.36 -28.94 -6.63
N MET A 671 -20.97 -28.46 -5.44
CA MET A 671 -20.44 -29.28 -4.35
C MET A 671 -21.43 -30.40 -3.96
N GLY A 672 -22.70 -30.04 -3.72
CA GLY A 672 -23.75 -30.97 -3.34
C GLY A 672 -24.04 -32.03 -4.40
N LEU A 673 -24.15 -31.65 -5.68
CA LEU A 673 -24.34 -32.58 -6.80
C LEU A 673 -23.19 -33.59 -6.92
N ILE A 674 -21.94 -33.17 -6.70
CA ILE A 674 -20.77 -34.05 -6.75
C ILE A 674 -20.76 -35.03 -5.58
N LEU A 675 -21.11 -34.60 -4.36
CA LEU A 675 -21.26 -35.48 -3.20
C LEU A 675 -22.41 -36.47 -3.36
N LEU A 676 -23.57 -36.03 -3.87
CA LEU A 676 -24.72 -36.89 -4.18
C LEU A 676 -24.36 -37.92 -5.26
N ALA A 677 -23.60 -37.54 -6.28
CA ALA A 677 -23.12 -38.45 -7.32
C ALA A 677 -22.13 -39.50 -6.78
N ASP A 678 -21.15 -39.11 -5.94
CA ASP A 678 -20.23 -40.07 -5.30
C ASP A 678 -20.99 -41.04 -4.37
N TRP A 679 -21.95 -40.54 -3.58
CA TRP A 679 -22.82 -41.37 -2.75
C TRP A 679 -23.65 -42.37 -3.57
N ALA A 680 -24.39 -41.90 -4.57
CA ALA A 680 -25.24 -42.75 -5.40
C ALA A 680 -24.43 -43.81 -6.19
N LEU A 681 -23.23 -43.45 -6.67
CA LEU A 681 -22.33 -44.38 -7.34
C LEU A 681 -21.64 -45.38 -6.39
N ARG A 682 -21.56 -45.10 -5.08
CA ARG A 682 -21.15 -46.06 -4.05
C ARG A 682 -22.28 -47.01 -3.69
N ASP A 683 -23.48 -46.51 -3.48
CA ASP A 683 -24.68 -47.32 -3.21
C ASP A 683 -24.97 -48.30 -4.37
N ALA A 684 -25.03 -47.80 -5.61
CA ALA A 684 -25.20 -48.63 -6.79
C ALA A 684 -24.11 -49.73 -6.93
N ARG A 685 -22.88 -49.43 -6.49
CA ARG A 685 -21.79 -50.41 -6.46
C ARG A 685 -21.96 -51.45 -5.35
N SER A 686 -22.45 -51.06 -4.16
CA SER A 686 -22.76 -52.01 -3.08
C SER A 686 -23.85 -52.97 -3.52
N ARG A 687 -25.01 -52.45 -3.93
CA ARG A 687 -26.16 -53.26 -4.39
C ARG A 687 -25.81 -54.21 -5.53
N LYS A 688 -24.83 -53.86 -6.37
CA LYS A 688 -24.31 -54.75 -7.41
C LYS A 688 -23.46 -55.88 -6.82
N ALA A 689 -22.54 -55.58 -5.90
CA ALA A 689 -21.74 -56.59 -5.20
C ALA A 689 -22.63 -57.54 -4.36
N ASP A 690 -23.67 -57.02 -3.73
CA ASP A 690 -24.64 -57.81 -2.95
C ASP A 690 -25.40 -58.81 -3.83
N LYS A 691 -25.85 -58.37 -5.02
CA LYS A 691 -26.46 -59.26 -6.04
C LYS A 691 -25.49 -60.30 -6.58
N GLU A 692 -24.23 -59.91 -6.86
CA GLU A 692 -23.19 -60.85 -7.30
C GLU A 692 -22.85 -61.88 -6.21
N LEU A 693 -22.90 -61.49 -4.93
CA LEU A 693 -22.75 -62.40 -3.79
C LEU A 693 -23.95 -63.34 -3.62
N GLN A 694 -25.18 -62.88 -3.89
CA GLN A 694 -26.38 -63.73 -3.86
C GLN A 694 -26.36 -64.78 -4.98
N ASP A 695 -26.01 -64.41 -6.22
CA ASP A 695 -25.85 -65.34 -7.34
C ASP A 695 -24.70 -66.35 -7.09
N MET A 696 -23.59 -65.91 -6.50
CA MET A 696 -22.50 -66.81 -6.07
C MET A 696 -22.86 -67.74 -4.89
N LYS A 697 -23.99 -67.53 -4.21
CA LYS A 697 -24.53 -68.41 -3.16
C LYS A 697 -25.54 -69.39 -3.74
N SER A 698 -26.52 -68.94 -4.54
CA SER A 698 -27.53 -69.80 -5.16
C SER A 698 -26.91 -70.85 -6.09
N ARG A 699 -25.91 -70.47 -6.91
CA ARG A 699 -25.17 -71.42 -7.75
C ARG A 699 -24.35 -72.47 -6.98
N ARG A 700 -24.09 -72.25 -5.69
CA ARG A 700 -23.23 -73.12 -4.86
C ARG A 700 -24.01 -74.09 -3.98
N TYR A 701 -25.30 -73.81 -3.76
CA TYR A 701 -26.26 -74.69 -3.11
C TYR A 701 -27.55 -74.73 -3.94
N PRO A 702 -27.61 -75.55 -4.99
CA PRO A 702 -28.85 -75.78 -5.73
C PRO A 702 -29.91 -76.38 -4.80
N THR A 703 -31.13 -75.86 -4.85
CA THR A 703 -32.26 -76.34 -4.01
C THR A 703 -32.76 -77.74 -4.39
N ASP A 704 -32.31 -78.27 -5.53
CA ASP A 704 -32.83 -79.50 -6.14
C ASP A 704 -31.94 -80.72 -5.84
N ALA A 705 -31.21 -80.68 -4.72
CA ALA A 705 -30.39 -81.79 -4.24
C ALA A 705 -31.28 -82.94 -3.74
N VAL A 706 -31.50 -83.94 -4.60
CA VAL A 706 -32.31 -85.14 -4.34
C VAL A 706 -31.87 -85.82 -3.02
N PRO A 707 -32.81 -86.14 -2.10
CA PRO A 707 -32.47 -86.77 -0.82
C PRO A 707 -32.00 -88.21 -1.02
N VAL A 708 -30.71 -88.46 -0.77
CA VAL A 708 -30.15 -89.82 -0.69
C VAL A 708 -30.50 -90.40 0.69
N ASN A 709 -31.47 -91.31 0.73
CA ASN A 709 -31.81 -92.04 1.95
C ASN A 709 -30.68 -92.97 2.37
N VAL A 710 -30.06 -92.69 3.52
CA VAL A 710 -29.28 -93.66 4.31
C VAL A 710 -29.86 -93.68 5.71
N ALA A 711 -30.64 -94.72 6.00
CA ALA A 711 -31.12 -95.07 7.33
C ALA A 711 -30.43 -96.36 7.80
N VAL A 712 -30.50 -96.63 9.11
CA VAL A 712 -29.83 -97.77 9.81
C VAL A 712 -28.30 -97.59 9.88
N ALA A 713 -27.63 -97.64 11.03
CA ALA A 713 -28.03 -98.09 12.37
C ALA A 713 -27.65 -97.09 13.48
N ALA A 714 -28.54 -96.94 14.47
CA ALA A 714 -28.24 -96.34 15.77
C ALA A 714 -28.61 -97.35 16.86
N ASP A 715 -27.70 -98.26 17.17
CA ASP A 715 -27.84 -99.22 18.27
C ASP A 715 -26.44 -99.63 18.79
N VAL A 716 -26.40 -100.22 19.99
CA VAL A 716 -25.20 -100.71 20.69
C VAL A 716 -24.16 -99.63 21.10
N VAL A 717 -24.58 -98.72 21.99
CA VAL A 717 -23.64 -98.09 22.95
C VAL A 717 -23.68 -98.90 24.25
N ALA A 718 -23.17 -100.15 24.22
CA ALA A 718 -23.28 -101.08 25.36
C ALA A 718 -22.23 -102.21 25.40
N LYS A 719 -20.93 -101.88 25.55
CA LYS A 719 -19.84 -102.64 26.25
C LYS A 719 -18.49 -101.96 25.95
N GLU A 720 -17.76 -101.46 26.95
CA GLU A 720 -16.88 -102.16 27.91
C GLU A 720 -15.53 -102.68 27.36
N LYS A 721 -14.47 -101.92 27.71
CA LYS A 721 -13.15 -102.37 28.21
C LYS A 721 -12.19 -103.18 27.30
N ALA A 722 -10.96 -103.27 27.82
CA ALA A 722 -9.85 -104.15 27.44
C ALA A 722 -9.01 -103.82 26.19
N ALA A 723 -7.99 -103.01 26.48
CA ALA A 723 -6.58 -103.16 26.03
C ALA A 723 -6.03 -104.62 26.14
N PRO A 724 -4.74 -104.93 25.81
CA PRO A 724 -3.61 -104.07 25.41
C PRO A 724 -2.76 -104.63 24.23
N VAL A 725 -1.60 -104.01 23.94
CA VAL A 725 -0.24 -104.63 23.82
C VAL A 725 0.75 -103.68 23.09
N ARG A 726 2.06 -103.79 23.39
CA ARG A 726 3.22 -103.08 22.79
C ARG A 726 4.28 -104.15 22.34
N PRO A 727 5.60 -103.88 22.16
CA PRO A 727 6.37 -102.74 21.62
C PRO A 727 7.34 -103.23 20.49
N ILE A 728 8.58 -102.68 20.40
CA ILE A 728 9.82 -103.20 19.77
C ILE A 728 10.06 -102.75 18.30
N VAL A 729 11.18 -102.09 17.91
CA VAL A 729 12.33 -101.53 18.66
C VAL A 729 13.01 -100.35 17.91
N ASP A 730 13.85 -99.58 18.62
CA ASP A 730 14.67 -98.41 18.18
C ASP A 730 16.04 -98.88 17.58
N PRO A 731 17.18 -98.14 17.43
CA PRO A 731 17.52 -96.76 17.80
C PRO A 731 18.19 -95.85 16.73
N GLY A 732 18.14 -94.52 16.95
CA GLY A 732 18.83 -93.52 16.10
C GLY A 732 18.82 -92.06 16.62
N ASN A 733 19.04 -91.85 17.92
CA ASN A 733 18.96 -90.56 18.65
C ASN A 733 20.34 -89.83 18.72
N PRO A 734 20.54 -88.62 19.35
CA PRO A 734 19.63 -87.67 20.04
C PRO A 734 19.72 -86.21 19.47
N VAL A 735 19.08 -85.12 19.95
CA VAL A 735 18.65 -84.69 21.31
C VAL A 735 17.34 -83.87 21.32
N VAL A 736 16.36 -84.37 22.09
CA VAL A 736 15.33 -83.68 22.94
C VAL A 736 14.57 -82.45 22.41
N THR A 737 13.25 -82.63 22.32
CA THR A 737 12.19 -81.59 22.43
C THR A 737 11.53 -81.67 23.82
N VAL A 738 10.95 -80.58 24.33
CA VAL A 738 9.93 -80.61 25.40
C VAL A 738 8.74 -79.72 25.02
N LEU A 739 7.52 -80.14 25.35
CA LEU A 739 6.25 -79.45 25.09
C LEU A 739 5.43 -79.35 26.38
N ALA A 740 4.67 -78.24 26.48
CA ALA A 740 3.40 -78.08 27.22
C ALA A 740 3.36 -78.31 28.75
N GLY A 741 2.35 -77.69 29.39
CA GLY A 741 2.01 -77.89 30.80
C GLY A 741 1.35 -76.67 31.44
N ASP A 742 0.01 -76.61 31.43
CA ASP A 742 -0.74 -75.80 32.39
C ASP A 742 -0.67 -76.45 33.78
N SER A 743 -0.54 -75.66 34.85
CA SER A 743 -1.51 -75.64 35.97
C SER A 743 -1.07 -74.76 37.15
N ASP A 744 -1.82 -73.69 37.37
CA ASP A 744 -2.45 -73.25 38.64
C ASP A 744 -1.72 -73.28 40.01
N SER A 745 -2.00 -72.24 40.82
CA SER A 745 -1.60 -71.99 42.22
C SER A 745 -0.07 -71.90 42.50
N GLY A 746 0.41 -71.09 43.45
CA GLY A 746 -0.22 -70.15 44.39
C GLY A 746 0.82 -69.68 45.44
N ILE A 747 0.37 -68.96 46.49
CA ILE A 747 1.14 -68.65 47.73
C ILE A 747 2.30 -67.61 47.58
N GLY A 748 2.15 -66.45 48.23
CA GLY A 748 3.26 -65.57 48.67
C GLY A 748 3.50 -65.73 50.19
N PRO A 749 3.87 -64.69 50.98
CA PRO A 749 4.28 -63.31 50.65
C PRO A 749 5.46 -62.79 51.54
N ARG A 750 5.53 -61.46 51.77
CA ARG A 750 6.20 -60.66 52.87
C ARG A 750 7.62 -60.07 52.70
N ALA A 751 7.66 -58.74 52.92
CA ALA A 751 8.67 -57.88 53.62
C ALA A 751 10.14 -57.86 53.14
N GLY A 752 10.93 -56.77 53.25
CA GLY A 752 10.75 -55.43 53.86
C GLY A 752 12.14 -54.82 54.22
N VAL A 753 12.38 -53.64 54.82
CA VAL A 753 11.60 -52.47 55.32
C VAL A 753 12.58 -51.26 55.43
N LYS A 754 12.09 -50.00 55.55
CA LYS A 754 12.82 -48.71 55.84
C LYS A 754 13.45 -48.03 54.60
N GLY A 755 13.53 -46.70 54.46
CA GLY A 755 13.02 -45.52 55.21
C GLY A 755 13.81 -44.25 54.77
N ALA A 756 13.50 -42.98 55.06
CA ALA A 756 12.32 -42.25 55.54
C ALA A 756 12.73 -40.76 55.77
N LEU A 757 12.25 -39.80 54.95
CA LEU A 757 12.01 -38.35 55.28
C LEU A 757 13.18 -37.47 55.84
N PRO A 758 12.98 -36.15 56.11
CA PRO A 758 12.09 -35.15 55.47
C PRO A 758 12.80 -33.81 55.12
N THR A 759 12.14 -32.93 54.34
CA THR A 759 11.78 -31.54 54.76
C THR A 759 10.98 -30.79 53.69
N THR A 760 10.12 -29.85 54.11
CA THR A 760 9.41 -28.84 53.30
C THR A 760 9.40 -27.53 54.10
N PRO A 761 8.99 -26.35 53.55
CA PRO A 761 7.57 -25.97 53.67
C PRO A 761 6.99 -25.00 52.59
N SER A 762 5.64 -24.95 52.55
CA SER A 762 4.75 -23.74 52.49
C SER A 762 4.75 -22.75 51.30
N SER A 763 3.62 -22.12 50.92
CA SER A 763 2.18 -22.34 51.23
C SER A 763 1.23 -21.41 50.46
N GLY A 764 0.02 -21.91 50.13
CA GLY A 764 -1.29 -21.23 50.34
C GLY A 764 -1.74 -20.18 49.30
N SER A 765 -3.03 -19.94 49.05
CA SER A 765 -4.34 -20.52 49.48
C SER A 765 -5.42 -20.12 48.43
N GLY A 766 -6.68 -20.57 48.38
CA GLY A 766 -7.45 -21.58 49.12
C GLY A 766 -8.95 -21.55 48.71
N SER A 767 -9.76 -22.53 49.17
CA SER A 767 -11.24 -22.68 49.01
C SER A 767 -11.82 -22.98 47.60
N ALA A 768 -13.02 -23.57 47.44
CA ALA A 768 -13.75 -24.56 48.26
C ALA A 768 -15.03 -25.09 47.53
N VAL A 769 -15.29 -26.40 47.62
CA VAL A 769 -16.60 -27.11 47.68
C VAL A 769 -17.78 -26.64 46.80
N ALA A 770 -18.25 -27.53 45.90
CA ALA A 770 -19.67 -27.86 45.72
C ALA A 770 -19.86 -29.23 45.03
N ASP A 771 -20.93 -29.94 45.38
CA ASP A 771 -21.23 -31.32 45.00
C ASP A 771 -22.21 -31.41 43.81
N SER A 772 -22.15 -32.47 42.99
CA SER A 772 -23.31 -33.10 42.29
C SER A 772 -22.91 -34.23 41.34
N ASP A 773 -23.34 -35.45 41.66
CA ASP A 773 -23.43 -36.58 40.73
C ASP A 773 -24.52 -36.39 39.65
N VAL A 774 -24.35 -37.00 38.47
CA VAL A 774 -25.22 -38.07 37.93
C VAL A 774 -24.74 -38.53 36.54
N GLN A 775 -24.96 -39.82 36.25
CA GLN A 775 -24.51 -40.53 35.05
C GLN A 775 -25.28 -40.15 33.76
N ILE A 776 -24.60 -40.22 32.62
CA ILE A 776 -25.23 -40.62 31.34
C ILE A 776 -24.42 -41.77 30.72
N VAL A 777 -25.06 -42.92 30.59
CA VAL A 777 -24.53 -44.08 29.84
C VAL A 777 -25.05 -44.01 28.40
N VAL A 778 -24.16 -44.15 27.42
CA VAL A 778 -24.55 -44.29 26.00
C VAL A 778 -24.12 -45.67 25.50
N GLN A 779 -25.10 -46.54 25.23
CA GLN A 779 -24.86 -47.87 24.67
C GLN A 779 -24.52 -47.80 23.18
N THR A 780 -23.56 -48.62 22.76
CA THR A 780 -23.24 -48.86 21.34
C THR A 780 -24.11 -49.96 20.75
N GLN A 781 -25.22 -49.60 20.09
CA GLN A 781 -25.94 -50.56 19.25
C GLN A 781 -25.21 -50.76 17.91
N ARG A 782 -24.84 -52.01 17.63
CA ARG A 782 -24.76 -52.55 16.26
C ARG A 782 -26.08 -53.23 15.94
N THR A 783 -26.62 -52.95 14.76
CA THR A 783 -27.70 -53.72 14.13
C THR A 783 -27.19 -54.34 12.82
N GLY A 784 -27.86 -55.40 12.36
CA GLY A 784 -27.38 -56.33 11.32
C GLY A 784 -27.39 -55.79 9.90
#